data_AF-A0A7C6S102-F1
#
_entry.id   AF-A0A7C6S102-F1
#
_cell.length_a   1.000
_cell.length_b   1.000
_cell.length_c   1.000
_cell.angle_alpha   90.00
_cell.angle_beta   90.00
_cell.angle_gamma   90.00
#
_symmetry.space_group_name_H-M   'P 1'
#
loop_
_entity.id
_entity.type
_entity.pdbx_description
1 polymer ?
#
loop_
_entity_poly.entity_id
_entity_poly.type
_entity_poly.pdbx_seq_one_letter_code
_entity_poly.pdbx_strand_id
1 'polypeptide(L)'
;MKKTMTIILAALTIVFAVSFINNNPKTVKAEYNHEDGELRGVWMTPITGDLKAYESEASFKSEMNGIFDILEYYNMNAIFYHVRHHNNALYKSELNPVSSYFAKVDFDEFDPLAWLIDEAHRRGFEFHAWFNPYRLGNSYVGDMPSINPASNPANILTNPSNSALTILNPGLPHVRDFVVDTILEVIENYPVDAVHFDDYFYTNLGANGSTSGDNTILNEPDQSTFVKYGTGYNTNSASSKADWRREQVNLLIEALSVAIKDYNENNNRYVQFGISPTGIYKNGNGAVTYDASGKAITNGSATRGQTHYSSYLFADTVKWINEGWLDYILPQSYWATDHPIASYNEVMGWWDKVLKNLDVNLYSGIGIYMADNSNTYSWLSDPNQLVTQFNFLETLNNVSGTSMYALKHIMYGYSNASNLSGTQFKNGANSHFTTKTVLPILKSFDPIYLPSVENFTNSNGVLSWNKLDDAKFYYIYQSEGEVKFTKDEIIGVTSNLNFETNDKDMIYNYGVKPLSHSNHLGEGKTTQDSKIAMVSGASIRTNNVDNQALRFYANLNDGINASEQGFYIIEGEASKIEVLNAIENNQNTINGNSLEKVKVNEKDSNGLYSVVVENINNNLTRYTVFAYYVKDGVINLSDNKAERSVGEVALRMIQAGDGNNITNAIRLEIEPNANHLGINAFGVYGEIDGIYETNHFILREEFIKDWNSYFNTTWNNLPASTFFAHASSGIPTGEKYNISNANIYKFFNSAAFKNKWGFLLDFLKSVDGTVHTTRQINAIQGDGTLSDGDTTYDLWQARHVSHSIANFFNQEHQVGGYTAINFTQIALYKDLIDFNNQIIFNLDKYTLISK
;
A
#
# COMPACT_ATOMS: atom_id res chain seq x y z
N MET A 1 58.57 -33.53 51.34
CA MET A 1 57.85 -32.91 50.20
C MET A 1 56.90 -31.88 50.79
N LYS A 2 57.30 -30.60 50.94
CA LYS A 2 57.41 -29.56 49.90
C LYS A 2 56.12 -29.36 49.10
N LYS A 3 55.46 -28.22 49.39
CA LYS A 3 54.84 -27.29 48.44
C LYS A 3 53.86 -27.88 47.41
N THR A 4 52.59 -28.09 47.78
CA THR A 4 51.47 -27.96 46.82
C THR A 4 50.07 -27.87 47.49
N MET A 5 49.82 -26.98 48.46
CA MET A 5 48.44 -26.79 48.94
C MET A 5 48.16 -25.44 49.66
N THR A 6 48.64 -24.32 49.10
CA THR A 6 48.39 -22.98 49.68
C THR A 6 48.16 -21.88 48.63
N ILE A 7 47.70 -22.20 47.41
CA ILE A 7 47.41 -21.18 46.37
C ILE A 7 45.97 -21.29 45.79
N ILE A 8 45.13 -22.23 46.23
CA ILE A 8 43.75 -22.34 45.71
C ILE A 8 42.66 -21.84 46.68
N LEU A 9 43.02 -21.39 47.89
CA LEU A 9 42.05 -20.90 48.89
C LEU A 9 42.13 -19.39 49.21
N ALA A 10 42.87 -18.62 48.40
CA ALA A 10 42.93 -17.15 48.49
C ALA A 10 42.42 -16.44 47.22
N ALA A 11 41.95 -17.19 46.21
CA ALA A 11 41.38 -16.66 44.97
C ALA A 11 39.83 -16.73 44.92
N LEU A 12 39.17 -17.28 45.95
CA LEU A 12 37.70 -17.34 46.03
C LEU A 12 37.07 -16.40 47.07
N THR A 13 37.89 -15.56 47.73
CA THR A 13 37.43 -14.63 48.78
C THR A 13 37.69 -13.15 48.44
N ILE A 14 38.07 -12.84 47.20
CA ILE A 14 38.21 -11.47 46.66
C ILE A 14 37.16 -11.17 45.56
N VAL A 15 36.18 -12.07 45.34
CA VAL A 15 35.07 -11.86 44.38
C VAL A 15 33.72 -11.58 45.07
N PHE A 16 33.66 -11.54 46.41
CA PHE A 16 32.41 -11.32 47.15
C PHE A 16 32.42 -10.14 48.13
N ALA A 17 33.25 -9.12 47.87
CA ALA A 17 33.36 -7.94 48.73
C ALA A 17 33.64 -6.63 47.98
N VAL A 18 32.98 -6.37 46.83
CA VAL A 18 32.75 -5.00 46.31
C VAL A 18 31.42 -4.98 45.54
N SER A 19 30.30 -5.03 46.25
CA SER A 19 28.97 -4.77 45.65
C SER A 19 28.05 -4.08 46.64
N PHE A 20 28.58 -3.08 47.36
CA PHE A 20 27.79 -2.08 48.08
C PHE A 20 28.55 -0.76 48.05
N ILE A 21 28.57 -0.13 46.88
CA ILE A 21 28.75 1.32 46.78
C ILE A 21 27.47 1.85 46.16
N ASN A 22 26.69 2.52 47.01
CA ASN A 22 25.67 3.48 46.63
C ASN A 22 26.23 4.41 45.54
N ASN A 23 25.84 4.16 44.30
CA ASN A 23 25.67 5.23 43.32
C ASN A 23 24.18 5.27 43.04
N ASN A 24 23.49 6.18 43.74
CA ASN A 24 22.27 6.76 43.20
C ASN A 24 22.57 7.12 41.74
N PRO A 25 21.84 6.60 40.74
CA PRO A 25 21.83 7.30 39.47
C PRO A 25 21.34 8.70 39.82
N LYS A 26 22.24 9.68 39.68
CA LYS A 26 21.82 11.06 39.54
C LYS A 26 20.71 11.00 38.51
N THR A 27 19.51 11.41 38.91
CA THR A 27 18.43 11.77 38.00
C THR A 27 19.03 12.77 37.00
N VAL A 28 19.54 12.23 35.90
CA VAL A 28 19.59 12.94 34.64
C VAL A 28 18.12 13.23 34.40
N LYS A 29 17.74 14.50 34.52
CA LYS A 29 16.47 14.94 33.95
C LYS A 29 16.52 14.46 32.51
N ALA A 30 15.67 13.51 32.15
CA ALA A 30 15.44 13.20 30.75
C ALA A 30 15.01 14.53 30.12
N GLU A 31 15.90 15.09 29.31
CA GLU A 31 15.48 16.01 28.27
C GLU A 31 14.47 15.22 27.45
N TYR A 32 13.26 15.76 27.35
CA TYR A 32 12.20 15.19 26.55
C TYR A 32 12.70 15.16 25.10
N ASN A 33 13.17 14.01 24.63
CA ASN A 33 13.55 13.84 23.24
C ASN A 33 12.24 13.56 22.51
N HIS A 34 11.74 14.52 21.74
CA HIS A 34 10.57 14.38 20.86
C HIS A 34 10.80 13.36 19.70
N GLU A 35 11.69 12.38 19.88
CA GLU A 35 12.01 11.32 18.92
C GLU A 35 11.13 10.06 19.10
N ASP A 36 10.31 9.98 20.15
CA ASP A 36 9.55 8.76 20.53
C ASP A 36 8.28 8.49 19.69
N GLY A 37 8.02 9.27 18.64
CA GLY A 37 6.86 9.09 17.75
C GLY A 37 5.50 9.47 18.35
N GLU A 38 4.43 9.36 17.56
CA GLU A 38 3.05 9.67 17.96
C GLU A 38 2.06 8.80 17.16
N LEU A 39 1.13 8.13 17.84
CA LEU A 39 0.01 7.46 17.17
C LEU A 39 -1.01 8.52 16.71
N ARG A 40 -1.42 8.45 15.45
CA ARG A 40 -2.48 9.25 14.84
C ARG A 40 -3.50 8.32 14.19
N GLY A 41 -4.44 7.88 15.03
CA GLY A 41 -5.41 6.84 14.73
C GLY A 41 -6.78 7.33 14.28
N VAL A 42 -7.50 6.53 13.51
CA VAL A 42 -8.92 6.76 13.18
C VAL A 42 -9.75 5.49 13.29
N TRP A 43 -10.95 5.61 13.83
CA TRP A 43 -11.95 4.54 13.89
C TRP A 43 -12.77 4.48 12.61
N MET A 44 -12.91 3.28 12.06
CA MET A 44 -13.61 3.02 10.81
C MET A 44 -14.61 1.89 10.98
N THR A 45 -15.89 2.19 10.74
CA THR A 45 -16.96 1.20 10.89
C THR A 45 -18.11 1.44 9.92
N PRO A 46 -18.67 0.40 9.31
CA PRO A 46 -19.87 0.55 8.49
C PRO A 46 -21.12 0.91 9.32
N ILE A 47 -21.07 0.73 10.64
CA ILE A 47 -22.22 0.91 11.56
C ILE A 47 -22.61 2.38 11.74
N THR A 48 -21.66 3.32 11.68
CA THR A 48 -21.93 4.76 11.86
C THR A 48 -22.08 5.52 10.55
N GLY A 49 -22.13 4.78 9.43
CA GLY A 49 -22.19 5.33 8.08
C GLY A 49 -20.84 5.78 7.53
N ASP A 50 -19.72 5.36 8.14
CA ASP A 50 -18.38 5.77 7.70
C ASP A 50 -17.96 5.04 6.41
N LEU A 51 -18.44 3.81 6.23
CA LEU A 51 -18.10 2.92 5.12
C LEU A 51 -19.37 2.39 4.47
N LYS A 52 -19.34 2.21 3.14
CA LYS A 52 -20.44 1.57 2.40
C LYS A 52 -20.35 0.05 2.50
N ALA A 53 -21.48 -0.61 2.20
CA ALA A 53 -21.48 -2.04 1.96
C ALA A 53 -20.69 -2.37 0.69
N TYR A 54 -20.05 -3.53 0.66
CA TYR A 54 -19.32 -4.03 -0.50
C TYR A 54 -20.28 -4.26 -1.68
N GLU A 55 -19.93 -3.70 -2.83
CA GLU A 55 -20.67 -3.85 -4.09
C GLU A 55 -19.85 -4.56 -5.17
N SER A 56 -18.56 -4.24 -5.28
CA SER A 56 -17.60 -4.86 -6.21
C SER A 56 -16.18 -4.57 -5.74
N GLU A 57 -15.21 -5.36 -6.20
CA GLU A 57 -13.78 -5.16 -5.90
C GLU A 57 -13.34 -3.75 -6.31
N ALA A 58 -13.66 -3.33 -7.54
CA ALA A 58 -13.29 -2.02 -8.06
C ALA A 58 -13.85 -0.85 -7.21
N SER A 59 -15.13 -0.93 -6.81
CA SER A 59 -15.73 0.11 -5.97
C SER A 59 -15.14 0.13 -4.56
N PHE A 60 -14.85 -1.04 -3.98
CA PHE A 60 -14.25 -1.16 -2.66
C PHE A 60 -12.84 -0.56 -2.66
N LYS A 61 -12.01 -0.97 -3.63
CA LYS A 61 -10.66 -0.41 -3.80
C LYS A 61 -10.69 1.10 -4.01
N SER A 62 -11.61 1.60 -4.83
CA SER A 62 -11.76 3.05 -5.06
C SER A 62 -12.17 3.82 -3.81
N GLU A 63 -13.11 3.32 -3.01
CA GLU A 63 -13.54 3.96 -1.77
C GLU A 63 -12.40 3.98 -0.74
N MET A 64 -11.76 2.82 -0.53
CA MET A 64 -10.68 2.68 0.43
C MET A 64 -9.44 3.48 0.06
N ASN A 65 -9.04 3.51 -1.22
CA ASN A 65 -7.94 4.36 -1.69
C ASN A 65 -8.23 5.84 -1.45
N GLY A 66 -9.44 6.31 -1.75
CA GLY A 66 -9.83 7.71 -1.49
C GLY A 66 -9.82 8.05 0.02
N ILE A 67 -10.16 7.09 0.88
CA ILE A 67 -10.01 7.25 2.33
C ILE A 67 -8.53 7.35 2.70
N PHE A 68 -7.67 6.45 2.22
CA PHE A 68 -6.24 6.49 2.51
C PHE A 68 -5.57 7.79 2.03
N ASP A 69 -5.91 8.27 0.84
CA ASP A 69 -5.40 9.55 0.32
C ASP A 69 -5.71 10.72 1.29
N ILE A 70 -6.89 10.71 1.91
CA ILE A 70 -7.31 11.74 2.89
C ILE A 70 -6.58 11.55 4.23
N LEU A 71 -6.37 10.31 4.66
CA LEU A 71 -5.61 10.02 5.88
C LEU A 71 -4.13 10.41 5.72
N GLU A 72 -3.54 10.17 4.55
CA GLU A 72 -2.18 10.59 4.21
C GLU A 72 -2.05 12.12 4.16
N TYR A 73 -3.05 12.82 3.60
CA TYR A 73 -3.12 14.28 3.59
C TYR A 73 -3.08 14.87 5.01
N TYR A 74 -3.74 14.21 5.97
CA TYR A 74 -3.72 14.62 7.38
C TYR A 74 -2.60 13.99 8.21
N ASN A 75 -1.63 13.32 7.58
CA ASN A 75 -0.49 12.69 8.24
C ASN A 75 -0.89 11.71 9.37
N MET A 76 -1.99 10.97 9.16
CA MET A 76 -2.42 9.87 10.03
C MET A 76 -1.52 8.65 9.80
N ASN A 77 -1.45 7.71 10.76
CA ASN A 77 -0.56 6.54 10.65
C ASN A 77 -1.14 5.23 11.21
N ALA A 78 -2.39 5.21 11.67
CA ALA A 78 -3.05 3.97 12.09
C ALA A 78 -4.56 3.98 11.80
N ILE A 79 -5.11 2.81 11.45
CA ILE A 79 -6.55 2.60 11.29
C ILE A 79 -7.07 1.54 12.25
N PHE A 80 -8.23 1.81 12.85
CA PHE A 80 -8.97 0.90 13.72
C PHE A 80 -10.21 0.42 12.97
N TYR A 81 -10.08 -0.70 12.26
CA TYR A 81 -11.10 -1.18 11.33
C TYR A 81 -12.00 -2.24 11.99
N HIS A 82 -13.30 -2.02 12.01
CA HIS A 82 -14.27 -2.85 12.73
C HIS A 82 -14.54 -4.20 12.07
N VAL A 83 -13.58 -5.13 12.15
CA VAL A 83 -13.66 -6.45 11.49
C VAL A 83 -14.79 -7.32 12.03
N ARG A 84 -15.24 -7.10 13.28
CA ARG A 84 -16.28 -7.92 13.91
C ARG A 84 -17.19 -7.12 14.87
N HIS A 85 -18.36 -6.71 14.39
CA HIS A 85 -19.18 -5.73 15.11
C HIS A 85 -20.38 -6.29 15.89
N HIS A 86 -21.06 -7.30 15.36
CA HIS A 86 -22.30 -7.84 15.94
C HIS A 86 -22.33 -9.37 15.83
N ASN A 87 -21.24 -10.03 16.26
CA ASN A 87 -21.05 -11.48 16.16
C ASN A 87 -21.11 -12.00 14.71
N ASN A 88 -20.46 -11.26 13.82
CA ASN A 88 -20.35 -11.48 12.39
C ASN A 88 -19.01 -10.95 11.87
N ALA A 89 -18.57 -11.40 10.71
CA ALA A 89 -17.24 -11.13 10.16
C ALA A 89 -17.29 -10.26 8.90
N LEU A 90 -16.40 -9.26 8.82
CA LEU A 90 -16.00 -8.58 7.58
C LEU A 90 -14.72 -9.22 7.01
N TYR A 91 -14.67 -10.55 7.00
CA TYR A 91 -13.57 -11.39 6.54
C TYR A 91 -14.07 -12.83 6.34
N LYS A 92 -13.25 -13.70 5.72
CA LYS A 92 -13.58 -15.12 5.55
C LYS A 92 -13.39 -15.83 6.91
N SER A 93 -14.48 -16.32 7.49
CA SER A 93 -14.49 -16.94 8.83
C SER A 93 -15.21 -18.29 8.81
N GLU A 94 -14.68 -19.25 9.55
CA GLU A 94 -15.35 -20.52 9.86
C GLU A 94 -16.16 -20.42 11.17
N LEU A 95 -15.80 -19.47 12.03
CA LEU A 95 -16.38 -19.29 13.37
C LEU A 95 -17.56 -18.33 13.41
N ASN A 96 -17.53 -17.28 12.59
CA ASN A 96 -18.51 -16.18 12.59
C ASN A 96 -19.22 -16.09 11.23
N PRO A 97 -20.55 -15.82 11.20
CA PRO A 97 -21.26 -15.63 9.94
C PRO A 97 -20.79 -14.35 9.24
N VAL A 98 -20.87 -14.33 7.90
CA VAL A 98 -20.50 -13.15 7.11
C VAL A 98 -21.44 -11.98 7.40
N SER A 99 -20.88 -10.80 7.66
CA SER A 99 -21.65 -9.57 7.88
C SER A 99 -22.44 -9.19 6.62
N SER A 100 -23.65 -8.65 6.80
CA SER A 100 -24.50 -8.21 5.69
C SER A 100 -23.86 -7.09 4.84
N TYR A 101 -22.87 -6.38 5.39
CA TYR A 101 -22.09 -5.40 4.62
C TYR A 101 -21.16 -6.07 3.59
N PHE A 102 -20.77 -7.33 3.80
CA PHE A 102 -19.97 -8.13 2.87
C PHE A 102 -20.81 -9.23 2.19
N ALA A 103 -22.14 -9.07 2.16
CA ALA A 103 -23.07 -10.04 1.58
C ALA A 103 -22.80 -10.40 0.10
N LYS A 104 -22.16 -9.50 -0.66
CA LYS A 104 -21.85 -9.65 -2.08
C LYS A 104 -20.39 -10.04 -2.36
N VAL A 105 -19.59 -10.26 -1.32
CA VAL A 105 -18.20 -10.67 -1.48
C VAL A 105 -18.16 -12.13 -1.91
N ASP A 106 -17.43 -12.40 -2.99
CA ASP A 106 -16.98 -13.76 -3.31
C ASP A 106 -15.54 -13.91 -2.79
N PHE A 107 -15.41 -14.56 -1.63
CA PHE A 107 -14.12 -14.76 -0.96
C PHE A 107 -13.19 -15.76 -1.68
N ASP A 108 -13.65 -16.42 -2.75
CA ASP A 108 -12.77 -17.24 -3.60
C ASP A 108 -12.18 -16.42 -4.76
N GLU A 109 -12.76 -15.26 -5.09
CA GLU A 109 -12.24 -14.30 -6.07
C GLU A 109 -11.47 -13.13 -5.42
N PHE A 110 -11.98 -12.59 -4.31
CA PHE A 110 -11.39 -11.43 -3.64
C PHE A 110 -11.65 -11.44 -2.13
N ASP A 111 -10.60 -11.34 -1.32
CA ASP A 111 -10.69 -11.08 0.11
C ASP A 111 -10.46 -9.58 0.40
N PRO A 112 -11.51 -8.81 0.75
CA PRO A 112 -11.38 -7.38 0.99
C PRO A 112 -10.51 -7.04 2.21
N LEU A 113 -10.48 -7.88 3.25
CA LEU A 113 -9.68 -7.60 4.45
C LEU A 113 -8.19 -7.78 4.16
N ALA A 114 -7.81 -8.86 3.47
CA ALA A 114 -6.43 -9.09 3.06
C ALA A 114 -5.89 -7.93 2.23
N TRP A 115 -6.61 -7.55 1.17
CA TRP A 115 -6.21 -6.43 0.32
C TRP A 115 -6.14 -5.10 1.09
N LEU A 116 -7.08 -4.86 2.02
CA LEU A 116 -7.10 -3.62 2.80
C LEU A 116 -5.89 -3.50 3.72
N ILE A 117 -5.45 -4.60 4.34
CA ILE A 117 -4.25 -4.64 5.19
C ILE A 117 -3.00 -4.38 4.33
N ASP A 118 -2.87 -5.06 3.21
CA ASP A 118 -1.73 -4.88 2.28
C ASP A 118 -1.63 -3.42 1.81
N GLU A 119 -2.75 -2.81 1.44
CA GLU A 119 -2.80 -1.42 0.99
C GLU A 119 -2.52 -0.42 2.12
N ALA A 120 -2.99 -0.69 3.34
CA ALA A 120 -2.67 0.10 4.53
C ALA A 120 -1.14 0.08 4.79
N HIS A 121 -0.54 -1.10 4.79
CA HIS A 121 0.90 -1.29 5.00
C HIS A 121 1.74 -0.64 3.90
N ARG A 122 1.32 -0.75 2.64
CA ARG A 122 1.99 -0.10 1.49
C ARG A 122 2.18 1.40 1.70
N ARG A 123 1.22 2.03 2.38
CA ARG A 123 1.18 3.47 2.70
C ARG A 123 1.69 3.80 4.11
N GLY A 124 2.20 2.82 4.85
CA GLY A 124 2.77 3.00 6.18
C GLY A 124 1.75 3.19 7.31
N PHE A 125 0.52 2.69 7.16
CA PHE A 125 -0.47 2.65 8.23
C PHE A 125 -0.38 1.36 9.04
N GLU A 126 -0.44 1.43 10.37
CA GLU A 126 -0.77 0.24 11.18
C GLU A 126 -2.25 -0.14 11.00
N PHE A 127 -2.53 -1.42 10.89
CA PHE A 127 -3.87 -2.00 10.84
C PHE A 127 -4.24 -2.63 12.19
N HIS A 128 -5.15 -1.98 12.91
CA HIS A 128 -5.70 -2.47 14.18
C HIS A 128 -7.06 -3.11 13.91
N ALA A 129 -7.14 -4.44 14.01
CA ALA A 129 -8.38 -5.19 13.85
C ALA A 129 -9.28 -4.97 15.08
N TRP A 130 -10.38 -4.24 14.89
CA TRP A 130 -11.33 -3.92 15.95
C TRP A 130 -12.46 -4.95 16.05
N PHE A 131 -12.63 -5.51 17.24
CA PHE A 131 -13.68 -6.46 17.59
C PHE A 131 -14.56 -5.92 18.71
N ASN A 132 -15.86 -6.14 18.59
CA ASN A 132 -16.75 -6.19 19.73
C ASN A 132 -16.83 -7.64 20.24
N PRO A 133 -16.42 -7.96 21.48
CA PRO A 133 -16.33 -9.36 21.90
C PRO A 133 -17.70 -10.06 21.96
N TYR A 134 -18.70 -9.42 22.57
CA TYR A 134 -19.92 -10.12 22.99
C TYR A 134 -21.19 -9.71 22.25
N ARG A 135 -21.24 -8.54 21.63
CA ARG A 135 -22.47 -7.99 21.05
C ARG A 135 -23.00 -8.88 19.93
N LEU A 136 -24.30 -9.14 19.99
CA LEU A 136 -25.04 -9.84 18.93
C LEU A 136 -25.84 -8.84 18.08
N GLY A 137 -26.20 -9.26 16.87
CA GLY A 137 -27.13 -8.55 16.00
C GLY A 137 -27.60 -9.44 14.85
N ASN A 138 -28.44 -8.87 13.98
CA ASN A 138 -29.05 -9.61 12.87
C ASN A 138 -28.47 -9.21 11.49
N SER A 139 -27.36 -8.47 11.47
CA SER A 139 -26.72 -7.96 10.26
C SER A 139 -25.75 -8.98 9.66
N TYR A 140 -26.21 -10.18 9.35
CA TYR A 140 -25.40 -11.23 8.72
C TYR A 140 -26.18 -11.93 7.59
N VAL A 141 -25.47 -12.67 6.75
CA VAL A 141 -26.05 -13.51 5.69
C VAL A 141 -25.81 -14.99 5.98
N GLY A 142 -26.73 -15.83 5.50
CA GLY A 142 -26.69 -17.28 5.77
C GLY A 142 -27.13 -17.65 7.18
N ASP A 143 -26.74 -18.84 7.61
CA ASP A 143 -27.06 -19.38 8.93
C ASP A 143 -25.92 -19.11 9.93
N MET A 144 -26.28 -18.98 11.22
CA MET A 144 -25.30 -18.91 12.31
C MET A 144 -24.53 -20.25 12.39
N PRO A 145 -23.19 -20.26 12.31
CA PRO A 145 -22.40 -21.48 12.44
C PRO A 145 -22.70 -22.22 13.75
N SER A 146 -22.82 -23.54 13.70
CA SER A 146 -23.13 -24.34 14.89
C SER A 146 -22.06 -24.29 15.98
N ILE A 147 -20.80 -24.00 15.60
CA ILE A 147 -19.68 -23.77 16.51
C ILE A 147 -19.81 -22.44 17.26
N ASN A 148 -20.50 -21.45 16.67
CA ASN A 148 -20.70 -20.16 17.28
C ASN A 148 -21.67 -20.31 18.47
N PRO A 149 -21.30 -19.86 19.69
CA PRO A 149 -22.17 -19.93 20.86
C PRO A 149 -23.53 -19.26 20.68
N ALA A 150 -23.67 -18.29 19.78
CA ALA A 150 -24.94 -17.63 19.45
C ALA A 150 -25.97 -18.57 18.80
N SER A 151 -25.55 -19.73 18.28
CA SER A 151 -26.46 -20.76 17.77
C SER A 151 -27.34 -21.40 18.86
N ASN A 152 -26.98 -21.25 20.14
CA ASN A 152 -27.75 -21.72 21.28
C ASN A 152 -28.27 -20.54 22.11
N PRO A 153 -29.60 -20.31 22.15
CA PRO A 153 -30.20 -19.22 22.94
C PRO A 153 -29.86 -19.22 24.43
N ALA A 154 -29.48 -20.36 25.01
CA ALA A 154 -29.07 -20.45 26.41
C ALA A 154 -27.74 -19.71 26.71
N ASN A 155 -26.96 -19.38 25.68
CA ASN A 155 -25.72 -18.63 25.79
C ASN A 155 -25.92 -17.11 25.66
N ILE A 156 -27.17 -16.64 25.48
CA ILE A 156 -27.48 -15.24 25.16
C ILE A 156 -28.08 -14.54 26.37
N LEU A 157 -27.58 -13.35 26.67
CA LEU A 157 -28.18 -12.42 27.64
C LEU A 157 -28.88 -11.29 26.88
N THR A 158 -30.12 -11.01 27.27
CA THR A 158 -30.96 -9.97 26.65
C THR A 158 -31.27 -8.87 27.65
N ASN A 159 -31.14 -7.61 27.23
CA ASN A 159 -31.62 -6.49 28.02
C ASN A 159 -33.17 -6.53 28.09
N PRO A 160 -33.78 -6.65 29.30
CA PRO A 160 -35.23 -6.73 29.44
C PRO A 160 -35.99 -5.48 28.96
N SER A 161 -35.34 -4.31 28.97
CA SER A 161 -35.91 -3.03 28.55
C SER A 161 -35.63 -2.68 27.09
N ASN A 162 -34.77 -3.45 26.42
CA ASN A 162 -34.48 -3.30 25.00
C ASN A 162 -34.10 -4.67 24.41
N SER A 163 -35.07 -5.41 23.90
CA SER A 163 -34.84 -6.76 23.39
C SER A 163 -33.90 -6.83 22.18
N ALA A 164 -33.61 -5.70 21.52
CA ALA A 164 -32.61 -5.64 20.45
C ALA A 164 -31.16 -5.62 20.99
N LEU A 165 -30.95 -5.30 22.27
CA LEU A 165 -29.62 -5.29 22.88
C LEU A 165 -29.35 -6.63 23.55
N THR A 166 -28.62 -7.48 22.82
CA THR A 166 -28.25 -8.83 23.26
C THR A 166 -26.74 -9.02 23.19
N ILE A 167 -26.21 -9.84 24.09
CA ILE A 167 -24.79 -10.21 24.15
C ILE A 167 -24.64 -11.71 24.38
N LEU A 168 -23.54 -12.29 23.92
CA LEU A 168 -23.07 -13.58 24.44
C LEU A 168 -22.78 -13.45 25.94
N ASN A 169 -23.12 -14.48 26.71
CA ASN A 169 -22.97 -14.50 28.16
C ASN A 169 -21.50 -14.64 28.59
N PRO A 170 -20.84 -13.58 29.10
CA PRO A 170 -19.41 -13.65 29.43
C PRO A 170 -19.09 -14.63 30.58
N GLY A 171 -20.09 -15.00 31.38
CA GLY A 171 -19.95 -15.94 32.50
C GLY A 171 -19.88 -17.42 32.12
N LEU A 172 -19.96 -17.75 30.83
CA LEU A 172 -19.79 -19.10 30.32
C LEU A 172 -18.34 -19.30 29.82
N PRO A 173 -17.59 -20.29 30.33
CA PRO A 173 -16.22 -20.54 29.89
C PRO A 173 -16.08 -20.70 28.37
N HIS A 174 -16.90 -21.55 27.75
CA HIS A 174 -16.85 -21.81 26.31
C HIS A 174 -17.21 -20.60 25.43
N VAL A 175 -17.90 -19.58 25.98
CA VAL A 175 -18.12 -18.32 25.27
C VAL A 175 -16.83 -17.50 25.23
N ARG A 176 -16.04 -17.49 26.31
CA ARG A 176 -14.74 -16.80 26.34
C ARG A 176 -13.74 -17.50 25.44
N ASP A 177 -13.68 -18.84 25.49
CA ASP A 177 -12.84 -19.65 24.62
C ASP A 177 -13.13 -19.31 23.14
N PHE A 178 -14.41 -19.29 22.74
CA PHE A 178 -14.81 -18.90 21.39
C PHE A 178 -14.38 -17.48 20.98
N VAL A 179 -14.40 -16.52 21.91
CA VAL A 179 -13.94 -15.15 21.61
C VAL A 179 -12.43 -15.13 21.38
N VAL A 180 -11.66 -15.91 22.15
CA VAL A 180 -10.22 -16.09 21.92
C VAL A 180 -9.98 -16.74 20.56
N ASP A 181 -10.65 -17.86 20.26
CA ASP A 181 -10.53 -18.58 18.98
C ASP A 181 -10.87 -17.68 17.78
N THR A 182 -11.91 -16.85 17.90
CA THR A 182 -12.30 -15.87 16.87
C THR A 182 -11.19 -14.86 16.57
N ILE A 183 -10.41 -14.47 17.57
CA ILE A 183 -9.34 -13.49 17.40
C ILE A 183 -8.09 -14.17 16.87
N LEU A 184 -7.80 -15.38 17.35
CA LEU A 184 -6.75 -16.24 16.81
C LEU A 184 -6.96 -16.49 15.30
N GLU A 185 -8.19 -16.79 14.88
CA GLU A 185 -8.53 -16.95 13.45
C GLU A 185 -8.11 -15.74 12.61
N VAL A 186 -8.22 -14.52 13.14
CA VAL A 186 -7.79 -13.32 12.40
C VAL A 186 -6.28 -13.15 12.39
N ILE A 187 -5.59 -13.29 13.53
CA ILE A 187 -4.14 -13.05 13.57
C ILE A 187 -3.32 -14.15 12.87
N GLU A 188 -3.89 -15.36 12.77
CA GLU A 188 -3.34 -16.50 12.03
C GLU A 188 -3.48 -16.31 10.52
N ASN A 189 -4.61 -15.76 10.06
CA ASN A 189 -4.91 -15.63 8.63
C ASN A 189 -4.49 -14.28 8.03
N TYR A 190 -4.33 -13.24 8.85
CA TYR A 190 -4.09 -11.88 8.38
C TYR A 190 -2.90 -11.20 9.09
N PRO A 191 -2.07 -10.42 8.38
CA PRO A 191 -0.91 -9.74 8.95
C PRO A 191 -1.30 -8.45 9.70
N VAL A 192 -2.24 -8.52 10.63
CA VAL A 192 -2.64 -7.36 11.44
C VAL A 192 -1.53 -6.91 12.39
N ASP A 193 -1.49 -5.63 12.71
CA ASP A 193 -0.52 -5.05 13.65
C ASP A 193 -1.02 -5.07 15.10
N ALA A 194 -2.33 -5.04 15.27
CA ALA A 194 -2.96 -5.07 16.59
C ALA A 194 -4.34 -5.69 16.57
N VAL A 195 -4.70 -6.30 17.70
CA VAL A 195 -6.07 -6.61 18.10
C VAL A 195 -6.58 -5.48 18.98
N HIS A 196 -7.79 -5.00 18.68
CA HIS A 196 -8.41 -3.91 19.40
C HIS A 196 -9.82 -4.24 19.90
N PHE A 197 -10.09 -4.01 21.18
CA PHE A 197 -11.47 -3.95 21.69
C PHE A 197 -11.90 -2.52 21.99
N ASP A 198 -13.17 -2.22 21.77
CA ASP A 198 -13.82 -1.01 22.25
C ASP A 198 -14.29 -1.16 23.71
N ASP A 199 -15.33 -0.40 24.09
CA ASP A 199 -15.77 -0.25 25.48
C ASP A 199 -16.86 -1.23 25.92
N TYR A 200 -17.36 -2.09 25.03
CA TYR A 200 -18.48 -2.97 25.33
C TYR A 200 -18.05 -4.33 25.90
N PHE A 201 -18.39 -4.54 27.17
CA PHE A 201 -18.22 -5.82 27.85
C PHE A 201 -19.60 -6.39 28.23
N TYR A 202 -20.03 -6.20 29.49
CA TYR A 202 -21.42 -6.42 29.86
C TYR A 202 -22.34 -5.32 29.31
N THR A 203 -23.64 -5.56 29.37
CA THR A 203 -24.68 -4.61 29.01
C THR A 203 -25.64 -4.37 30.18
N ASN A 204 -26.52 -3.37 30.09
CA ASN A 204 -27.60 -3.22 31.05
C ASN A 204 -28.57 -4.41 30.92
N LEU A 205 -28.70 -5.19 31.99
CA LEU A 205 -29.53 -6.40 32.04
C LEU A 205 -30.78 -6.23 32.92
N GLY A 206 -31.17 -4.98 33.20
CA GLY A 206 -32.43 -4.63 33.87
C GLY A 206 -32.24 -3.83 35.16
N ALA A 207 -31.30 -4.24 36.02
CA ALA A 207 -30.97 -3.51 37.25
C ALA A 207 -29.86 -2.47 37.03
N ASN A 208 -29.38 -2.34 35.79
CA ASN A 208 -28.26 -1.47 35.42
C ASN A 208 -27.10 -1.65 36.38
N GLY A 209 -26.68 -2.90 36.65
CA GLY A 209 -25.52 -3.13 37.50
C GLY A 209 -25.68 -2.75 38.99
N SER A 210 -26.88 -2.38 39.46
CA SER A 210 -27.11 -1.92 40.84
C SER A 210 -26.82 -3.01 41.89
N THR A 211 -26.00 -2.67 42.89
CA THR A 211 -25.68 -3.57 44.02
C THR A 211 -26.52 -3.30 45.28
N SER A 212 -27.52 -2.43 45.21
CA SER A 212 -28.35 -2.01 46.36
C SER A 212 -29.81 -1.76 45.97
N GLY A 213 -30.71 -1.84 46.94
CA GLY A 213 -32.15 -1.66 46.74
C GLY A 213 -32.89 -2.96 46.41
N ASP A 214 -34.16 -2.86 46.00
CA ASP A 214 -35.01 -4.03 45.71
C ASP A 214 -34.80 -4.59 44.29
N ASN A 215 -34.36 -3.74 43.34
CA ASN A 215 -33.96 -4.16 42.00
C ASN A 215 -32.43 -4.14 41.91
N THR A 216 -31.81 -5.31 41.99
CA THR A 216 -30.34 -5.45 42.02
C THR A 216 -29.86 -6.39 40.94
N ILE A 217 -28.54 -6.46 40.74
CA ILE A 217 -27.94 -7.41 39.79
C ILE A 217 -28.28 -8.88 40.09
N LEU A 218 -28.73 -9.22 41.30
CA LEU A 218 -29.19 -10.57 41.61
C LEU A 218 -30.49 -10.94 40.88
N ASN A 219 -31.25 -9.95 40.41
CA ASN A 219 -32.49 -10.13 39.65
C ASN A 219 -32.26 -10.16 38.12
N GLU A 220 -31.02 -9.96 37.66
CA GLU A 220 -30.68 -9.95 36.23
C GLU A 220 -30.53 -11.37 35.63
N PRO A 221 -30.72 -11.55 34.31
CA PRO A 221 -30.86 -12.87 33.67
C PRO A 221 -29.68 -13.84 33.81
N ASP A 222 -28.47 -13.34 34.10
CA ASP A 222 -27.27 -14.15 34.30
C ASP A 222 -27.14 -14.71 35.73
N GLN A 223 -28.14 -14.52 36.61
CA GLN A 223 -28.10 -15.04 37.97
C GLN A 223 -27.93 -16.57 38.03
N SER A 224 -28.59 -17.30 37.13
CA SER A 224 -28.42 -18.76 37.02
C SER A 224 -26.98 -19.15 36.64
N THR A 225 -26.33 -18.34 35.79
CA THR A 225 -24.93 -18.53 35.40
C THR A 225 -24.02 -18.26 36.59
N PHE A 226 -24.27 -17.19 37.34
CA PHE A 226 -23.50 -16.89 38.56
C PHE A 226 -23.64 -17.99 39.62
N VAL A 227 -24.84 -18.52 39.84
CA VAL A 227 -25.04 -19.64 40.78
C VAL A 227 -24.28 -20.88 40.35
N LYS A 228 -24.20 -21.15 39.05
CA LYS A 228 -23.52 -22.33 38.50
C LYS A 228 -21.99 -22.19 38.48
N TYR A 229 -21.46 -21.03 38.09
CA TYR A 229 -20.03 -20.81 37.85
C TYR A 229 -19.35 -19.88 38.86
N GLY A 230 -20.07 -19.35 39.85
CA GLY A 230 -19.56 -18.45 40.88
C GLY A 230 -18.88 -19.15 42.06
N THR A 231 -18.22 -20.30 41.84
CA THR A 231 -17.48 -21.00 42.90
C THR A 231 -16.46 -20.05 43.51
N GLY A 232 -16.43 -19.94 44.85
CA GLY A 232 -15.59 -18.98 45.58
C GLY A 232 -16.24 -17.62 45.87
N TYR A 233 -17.41 -17.34 45.29
CA TYR A 233 -18.20 -16.13 45.56
C TYR A 233 -19.45 -16.46 46.40
N ASN A 234 -19.96 -15.47 47.15
CA ASN A 234 -21.28 -15.59 47.75
C ASN A 234 -22.35 -15.32 46.68
N THR A 235 -22.99 -16.39 46.20
CA THR A 235 -23.96 -16.31 45.08
C THR A 235 -25.26 -15.56 45.41
N ASN A 236 -25.47 -15.22 46.69
CA ASN A 236 -26.59 -14.43 47.18
C ASN A 236 -26.20 -12.96 47.49
N SER A 237 -24.97 -12.55 47.18
CA SER A 237 -24.47 -11.19 47.43
C SER A 237 -24.33 -10.41 46.14
N ALA A 238 -24.98 -9.24 46.06
CA ALA A 238 -24.89 -8.37 44.90
C ALA A 238 -23.48 -7.80 44.71
N SER A 239 -22.72 -7.51 45.77
CA SER A 239 -21.32 -7.10 45.62
C SER A 239 -20.46 -8.25 45.06
N SER A 240 -20.65 -9.47 45.57
CA SER A 240 -19.91 -10.64 45.09
C SER A 240 -20.24 -10.99 43.63
N LYS A 241 -21.48 -10.79 43.19
CA LYS A 241 -21.83 -10.94 41.77
C LYS A 241 -21.13 -9.88 40.89
N ALA A 242 -21.01 -8.65 41.37
CA ALA A 242 -20.32 -7.59 40.64
C ALA A 242 -18.81 -7.90 40.51
N ASP A 243 -18.19 -8.43 41.57
CA ASP A 243 -16.81 -8.92 41.53
C ASP A 243 -16.66 -10.10 40.58
N TRP A 244 -17.61 -11.05 40.61
CA TRP A 244 -17.61 -12.19 39.70
C TRP A 244 -17.72 -11.77 38.23
N ARG A 245 -18.60 -10.81 37.88
CA ARG A 245 -18.70 -10.29 36.50
C ARG A 245 -17.40 -9.66 36.03
N ARG A 246 -16.76 -8.83 36.86
CA ARG A 246 -15.43 -8.27 36.56
C ARG A 246 -14.43 -9.40 36.30
N GLU A 247 -14.45 -10.44 37.12
CA GLU A 247 -13.57 -11.58 36.93
C GLU A 247 -13.85 -12.34 35.63
N GLN A 248 -15.10 -12.46 35.19
CA GLN A 248 -15.39 -13.09 33.90
C GLN A 248 -14.79 -12.31 32.73
N VAL A 249 -14.79 -10.98 32.80
CA VAL A 249 -14.11 -10.15 31.80
C VAL A 249 -12.59 -10.30 31.95
N ASN A 250 -12.05 -10.25 33.17
CA ASN A 250 -10.61 -10.42 33.42
C ASN A 250 -10.08 -11.73 32.82
N LEU A 251 -10.80 -12.84 33.02
CA LEU A 251 -10.43 -14.15 32.48
C LEU A 251 -10.38 -14.15 30.95
N LEU A 252 -11.25 -13.41 30.27
CA LEU A 252 -11.13 -13.25 28.80
C LEU A 252 -9.88 -12.44 28.44
N ILE A 253 -9.67 -11.28 29.10
CA ILE A 253 -8.57 -10.37 28.76
C ILE A 253 -7.22 -11.05 29.02
N GLU A 254 -7.08 -11.75 30.14
CA GLU A 254 -5.88 -12.53 30.46
C GLU A 254 -5.65 -13.66 29.46
N ALA A 255 -6.67 -14.48 29.18
CA ALA A 255 -6.56 -15.58 28.24
C ALA A 255 -6.17 -15.10 26.84
N LEU A 256 -6.76 -14.00 26.38
CA LEU A 256 -6.44 -13.41 25.09
C LEU A 256 -5.02 -12.81 25.06
N SER A 257 -4.61 -12.13 26.13
CA SER A 257 -3.25 -11.60 26.26
C SER A 257 -2.20 -12.71 26.15
N VAL A 258 -2.41 -13.81 26.89
CA VAL A 258 -1.53 -14.99 26.85
C VAL A 258 -1.53 -15.60 25.45
N ALA A 259 -2.70 -15.81 24.83
CA ALA A 259 -2.78 -16.41 23.51
C ALA A 259 -2.08 -15.58 22.42
N ILE A 260 -2.20 -14.25 22.44
CA ILE A 260 -1.51 -13.36 21.49
C ILE A 260 0.00 -13.38 21.72
N LYS A 261 0.46 -13.36 22.99
CA LYS A 261 1.89 -13.44 23.31
C LYS A 261 2.49 -14.77 22.87
N ASP A 262 1.82 -15.88 23.17
CA ASP A 262 2.25 -17.21 22.72
C ASP A 262 2.29 -17.29 21.19
N TYR A 263 1.30 -16.72 20.49
CA TYR A 263 1.31 -16.66 19.03
C TYR A 263 2.49 -15.84 18.49
N ASN A 264 2.76 -14.68 19.08
CA ASN A 264 3.89 -13.81 18.74
C ASN A 264 5.23 -14.52 18.89
N GLU A 265 5.47 -15.15 20.04
CA GLU A 265 6.70 -15.89 20.33
C GLU A 265 6.89 -17.09 19.39
N ASN A 266 5.83 -17.86 19.11
CA ASN A 266 5.92 -19.07 18.30
C ASN A 266 6.05 -18.81 16.79
N ASN A 267 5.62 -17.64 16.31
CA ASN A 267 5.54 -17.34 14.87
C ASN A 267 6.39 -16.14 14.43
N ASN A 268 7.24 -15.61 15.31
CA ASN A 268 8.00 -14.37 15.08
C ASN A 268 7.09 -13.22 14.63
N ARG A 269 6.01 -13.01 15.39
CA ARG A 269 5.02 -11.95 15.16
C ARG A 269 5.04 -10.94 16.30
N TYR A 270 4.46 -9.77 16.06
CA TYR A 270 4.47 -8.63 16.96
C TYR A 270 3.09 -7.97 17.04
N VAL A 271 2.04 -8.79 17.16
CA VAL A 271 0.67 -8.29 17.23
C VAL A 271 0.42 -7.70 18.61
N GLN A 272 0.03 -6.43 18.65
CA GLN A 272 -0.34 -5.74 19.89
C GLN A 272 -1.75 -6.14 20.33
N PHE A 273 -2.04 -6.03 21.63
CA PHE A 273 -3.38 -6.12 22.20
C PHE A 273 -3.71 -4.84 22.97
N GLY A 274 -4.74 -4.12 22.52
CA GLY A 274 -5.17 -2.91 23.22
C GLY A 274 -6.68 -2.72 23.29
N ILE A 275 -7.09 -1.91 24.26
CA ILE A 275 -8.51 -1.72 24.59
C ILE A 275 -8.82 -0.22 24.72
N SER A 276 -9.96 0.19 24.18
CA SER A 276 -10.52 1.53 24.28
C SER A 276 -11.73 1.56 25.23
N PRO A 277 -11.54 1.64 26.55
CA PRO A 277 -12.66 1.71 27.49
C PRO A 277 -13.28 3.10 27.51
N THR A 278 -14.50 3.24 28.06
CA THR A 278 -15.05 4.59 28.37
C THR A 278 -14.08 5.36 29.28
N GLY A 279 -14.02 6.69 29.19
CA GLY A 279 -12.93 7.43 29.84
C GLY A 279 -12.85 7.34 31.37
N ILE A 280 -13.95 7.02 32.08
CA ILE A 280 -13.98 6.99 33.55
C ILE A 280 -13.93 5.54 34.08
N TYR A 281 -12.81 5.15 34.68
CA TYR A 281 -12.67 3.86 35.39
C TYR A 281 -13.54 3.77 36.63
N LYS A 282 -13.31 4.68 37.58
CA LYS A 282 -14.05 4.85 38.84
C LYS A 282 -14.11 6.34 39.15
N ASN A 283 -15.18 6.75 39.83
CA ASN A 283 -15.21 8.05 40.50
C ASN A 283 -14.50 7.93 41.85
N GLY A 284 -13.54 8.81 42.11
CA GLY A 284 -12.67 8.78 43.28
C GLY A 284 -12.15 10.17 43.62
N ASN A 285 -10.96 10.24 44.22
CA ASN A 285 -10.34 11.50 44.63
C ASN A 285 -9.23 11.98 43.68
N GLY A 286 -8.98 11.25 42.58
CA GLY A 286 -7.92 11.57 41.61
C GLY A 286 -6.50 11.24 42.09
N ALA A 287 -6.33 10.68 43.29
CA ALA A 287 -5.03 10.28 43.79
C ALA A 287 -4.57 8.96 43.15
N VAL A 288 -3.30 8.95 42.74
CA VAL A 288 -2.60 7.76 42.26
C VAL A 288 -1.31 7.65 43.06
N THR A 289 -1.11 6.49 43.68
CA THR A 289 0.13 6.07 44.33
C THR A 289 0.62 4.80 43.64
N TYR A 290 1.82 4.33 43.97
CA TYR A 290 2.41 3.16 43.33
C TYR A 290 2.94 2.20 44.37
N ASP A 291 2.84 0.90 44.13
CA ASP A 291 3.51 -0.10 44.97
C ASP A 291 5.01 -0.18 44.66
N ALA A 292 5.71 -1.10 45.35
CA ALA A 292 7.14 -1.28 45.17
C ALA A 292 7.55 -1.75 43.77
N SER A 293 6.62 -2.34 43.01
CA SER A 293 6.81 -2.76 41.61
C SER A 293 6.39 -1.70 40.59
N GLY A 294 5.92 -0.54 41.04
CA GLY A 294 5.47 0.54 40.17
C GLY A 294 4.00 0.45 39.76
N LYS A 295 3.26 -0.60 40.16
CA LYS A 295 1.84 -0.77 39.84
C LYS A 295 1.00 0.31 40.49
N ALA A 296 0.03 0.84 39.74
CA ALA A 296 -0.81 1.95 40.20
C ALA A 296 -1.84 1.50 41.24
N ILE A 297 -1.94 2.27 42.33
CA ILE A 297 -2.93 2.14 43.40
C ILE A 297 -3.77 3.41 43.44
N THR A 298 -5.08 3.28 43.22
CA THR A 298 -6.02 4.39 43.12
C THR A 298 -7.46 3.95 43.44
N ASN A 299 -8.29 4.90 43.88
CA ASN A 299 -9.74 4.69 44.04
C ASN A 299 -10.58 5.31 42.90
N GLY A 300 -9.93 5.93 41.89
CA GLY A 300 -10.58 6.52 40.73
C GLY A 300 -10.20 7.98 40.46
N SER A 301 -10.64 8.49 39.31
CA SER A 301 -10.46 9.87 38.87
C SER A 301 -11.34 10.82 39.67
N ALA A 302 -10.99 12.11 39.73
CA ALA A 302 -11.77 13.15 40.42
C ALA A 302 -13.04 13.55 39.61
N THR A 303 -13.83 12.56 39.21
CA THR A 303 -14.99 12.67 38.33
C THR A 303 -16.27 12.24 39.03
N ARG A 304 -17.44 12.47 38.40
CA ARG A 304 -18.76 12.01 38.91
C ARG A 304 -19.65 11.38 37.83
N GLY A 305 -19.05 10.92 36.73
CA GLY A 305 -19.77 10.35 35.57
C GLY A 305 -20.04 8.84 35.70
N GLN A 306 -20.54 8.23 34.63
CA GLN A 306 -20.68 6.77 34.54
C GLN A 306 -19.31 6.10 34.54
N THR A 307 -19.16 4.99 35.27
CA THR A 307 -17.88 4.30 35.46
C THR A 307 -17.89 2.93 34.77
N HIS A 308 -16.87 2.56 34.00
CA HIS A 308 -16.83 1.21 33.40
C HIS A 308 -16.47 0.09 34.39
N TYR A 309 -15.85 0.39 35.55
CA TYR A 309 -15.59 -0.64 36.58
C TYR A 309 -16.87 -1.28 37.14
N SER A 310 -17.96 -0.54 37.14
CA SER A 310 -19.23 -0.97 37.72
C SER A 310 -20.32 -1.02 36.65
N SER A 311 -21.43 -0.35 36.90
CA SER A 311 -22.59 -0.37 36.04
C SER A 311 -22.31 0.25 34.66
N TYR A 312 -22.58 -0.44 33.55
CA TYR A 312 -23.01 -1.84 33.40
C TYR A 312 -21.94 -2.69 32.70
N LEU A 313 -20.71 -2.19 32.63
CA LEU A 313 -19.64 -2.76 31.80
C LEU A 313 -18.79 -3.78 32.59
N PHE A 314 -18.59 -3.57 33.89
CA PHE A 314 -17.76 -4.43 34.75
C PHE A 314 -16.34 -4.68 34.21
N ALA A 315 -15.69 -3.62 33.70
CA ALA A 315 -14.33 -3.64 33.14
C ALA A 315 -13.29 -3.16 34.16
N ASP A 316 -12.32 -4.00 34.55
CA ASP A 316 -11.29 -3.65 35.52
C ASP A 316 -9.97 -3.19 34.87
N THR A 317 -10.04 -2.10 34.12
CA THR A 317 -8.93 -1.62 33.28
C THR A 317 -7.63 -1.33 34.04
N VAL A 318 -7.71 -0.85 35.29
CA VAL A 318 -6.51 -0.65 36.14
C VAL A 318 -5.85 -1.98 36.49
N LYS A 319 -6.61 -3.06 36.67
CA LYS A 319 -6.04 -4.40 36.85
C LYS A 319 -5.34 -4.85 35.57
N TRP A 320 -5.96 -4.69 34.40
CA TRP A 320 -5.41 -5.17 33.13
C TRP A 320 -4.04 -4.58 32.81
N ILE A 321 -3.89 -3.27 32.99
CA ILE A 321 -2.61 -2.58 32.76
C ILE A 321 -1.58 -2.89 33.86
N ASN A 322 -2.00 -3.04 35.12
CA ASN A 322 -1.08 -3.41 36.22
C ASN A 322 -0.54 -4.84 36.06
N GLU A 323 -1.30 -5.74 35.44
CA GLU A 323 -0.83 -7.11 35.16
C GLU A 323 -0.11 -7.23 33.81
N GLY A 324 0.06 -6.14 33.06
CA GLY A 324 0.73 -6.16 31.75
C GLY A 324 -0.01 -7.00 30.71
N TRP A 325 -1.35 -7.06 30.81
CA TRP A 325 -2.18 -7.82 29.87
C TRP A 325 -2.43 -7.07 28.56
N LEU A 326 -2.22 -5.76 28.54
CA LEU A 326 -2.41 -4.91 27.37
C LEU A 326 -1.09 -4.26 26.96
N ASP A 327 -0.89 -4.11 25.66
CA ASP A 327 0.22 -3.34 25.09
C ASP A 327 -0.13 -1.84 25.04
N TYR A 328 -1.43 -1.52 24.86
CA TYR A 328 -1.92 -0.14 24.97
C TYR A 328 -3.33 -0.04 25.56
N ILE A 329 -3.61 1.14 26.12
CA ILE A 329 -4.95 1.55 26.54
C ILE A 329 -5.33 2.88 25.91
N LEU A 330 -6.59 3.01 25.50
CA LEU A 330 -7.11 4.16 24.76
C LEU A 330 -8.40 4.69 25.40
N PRO A 331 -8.35 5.39 26.55
CA PRO A 331 -9.56 5.86 27.21
C PRO A 331 -10.35 6.84 26.34
N GLN A 332 -11.66 6.59 26.20
CA GLN A 332 -12.59 7.44 25.46
C GLN A 332 -12.96 8.68 26.27
N SER A 333 -12.14 9.73 26.18
CA SER A 333 -12.35 11.01 26.88
C SER A 333 -13.22 11.95 26.03
N TYR A 334 -14.49 11.59 25.86
CA TYR A 334 -15.41 12.30 24.94
C TYR A 334 -16.13 13.48 25.59
N TRP A 335 -15.38 14.30 26.32
CA TRP A 335 -15.90 15.47 27.00
C TRP A 335 -15.10 16.72 26.66
N ALA A 336 -15.72 17.87 26.88
CA ALA A 336 -15.04 19.14 26.75
C ALA A 336 -14.07 19.36 27.92
N THR A 337 -13.06 20.20 27.72
CA THR A 337 -12.12 20.66 28.77
C THR A 337 -12.82 21.42 29.89
N ASP A 338 -13.97 22.05 29.64
CA ASP A 338 -14.80 22.76 30.62
C ASP A 338 -15.95 21.92 31.21
N HIS A 339 -16.01 20.62 30.91
CA HIS A 339 -17.05 19.75 31.46
C HIS A 339 -16.91 19.61 33.00
N PRO A 340 -17.93 19.96 33.80
CA PRO A 340 -17.76 20.23 35.23
C PRO A 340 -17.50 19.00 36.11
N ILE A 341 -17.81 17.79 35.62
CA ILE A 341 -17.69 16.54 36.40
C ILE A 341 -16.87 15.44 35.71
N ALA A 342 -16.38 15.71 34.50
CA ALA A 342 -15.69 14.75 33.64
C ALA A 342 -14.89 15.49 32.57
N SER A 343 -14.23 16.60 32.95
CA SER A 343 -13.44 17.36 31.99
C SER A 343 -12.36 16.49 31.36
N TYR A 344 -12.09 16.76 30.09
CA TYR A 344 -11.03 16.07 29.35
C TYR A 344 -9.70 16.06 30.13
N ASN A 345 -9.36 17.21 30.75
CA ASN A 345 -8.12 17.37 31.51
C ASN A 345 -8.06 16.50 32.76
N GLU A 346 -9.17 16.36 33.50
CA GLU A 346 -9.21 15.51 34.70
C GLU A 346 -9.13 14.03 34.33
N VAL A 347 -9.79 13.62 33.26
CA VAL A 347 -9.78 12.22 32.79
C VAL A 347 -8.38 11.84 32.29
N MET A 348 -7.85 12.57 31.31
CA MET A 348 -6.55 12.23 30.71
C MET A 348 -5.37 12.50 31.67
N GLY A 349 -5.46 13.54 32.51
CA GLY A 349 -4.45 13.79 33.54
C GLY A 349 -4.45 12.74 34.67
N TRP A 350 -5.56 12.03 34.88
CA TRP A 350 -5.57 10.86 35.77
C TRP A 350 -4.94 9.64 35.10
N TRP A 351 -5.30 9.36 33.84
CA TRP A 351 -4.70 8.25 33.09
C TRP A 351 -3.19 8.39 32.91
N ASP A 352 -2.68 9.61 32.66
CA ASP A 352 -1.24 9.89 32.61
C ASP A 352 -0.53 9.45 33.90
N LYS A 353 -1.13 9.71 35.07
CA LYS A 353 -0.59 9.26 36.36
C LYS A 353 -0.65 7.74 36.49
N VAL A 354 -1.77 7.12 36.12
CA VAL A 354 -1.93 5.67 36.25
C VAL A 354 -0.86 4.91 35.44
N LEU A 355 -0.49 5.42 34.26
CA LEU A 355 0.44 4.75 33.34
C LEU A 355 1.92 5.09 33.57
N LYS A 356 2.23 5.95 34.54
CA LYS A 356 3.57 6.54 34.73
C LYS A 356 4.73 5.54 34.79
N ASN A 357 4.54 4.40 35.43
CA ASN A 357 5.58 3.38 35.63
C ASN A 357 5.23 2.04 34.99
N LEU A 358 4.34 2.04 33.99
CA LEU A 358 3.86 0.83 33.34
C LEU A 358 4.36 0.76 31.90
N ASP A 359 4.68 -0.45 31.45
CA ASP A 359 5.10 -0.75 30.09
C ASP A 359 3.87 -0.92 29.16
N VAL A 360 2.97 0.07 29.22
CA VAL A 360 1.73 0.12 28.44
C VAL A 360 1.62 1.51 27.81
N ASN A 361 1.38 1.56 26.51
CA ASN A 361 1.19 2.82 25.80
C ASN A 361 -0.18 3.44 26.13
N LEU A 362 -0.21 4.75 26.40
CA LEU A 362 -1.46 5.50 26.62
C LEU A 362 -1.77 6.33 25.39
N TYR A 363 -2.94 6.10 24.80
CA TYR A 363 -3.47 6.91 23.71
C TYR A 363 -4.75 7.63 24.15
N SER A 364 -4.99 8.84 23.64
CA SER A 364 -6.25 9.54 23.92
C SER A 364 -7.32 9.22 22.88
N GLY A 365 -8.47 8.71 23.32
CA GLY A 365 -9.66 8.61 22.47
C GLY A 365 -10.42 9.92 22.44
N ILE A 366 -10.57 10.51 21.24
CA ILE A 366 -11.23 11.81 21.05
C ILE A 366 -12.52 11.66 20.25
N GLY A 367 -13.64 12.05 20.86
CA GLY A 367 -14.97 11.98 20.29
C GLY A 367 -15.35 13.26 19.56
N ILE A 368 -14.79 13.48 18.37
CA ILE A 368 -14.99 14.71 17.57
C ILE A 368 -16.49 14.95 17.28
N TYR A 369 -17.27 13.88 17.16
CA TYR A 369 -18.71 13.93 16.94
C TYR A 369 -19.47 14.73 18.01
N MET A 370 -18.89 14.91 19.22
CA MET A 370 -19.48 15.69 20.30
C MET A 370 -19.70 17.16 19.93
N ALA A 371 -18.95 17.68 18.96
CA ALA A 371 -19.13 19.03 18.44
C ALA A 371 -20.47 19.24 17.72
N ASP A 372 -21.07 18.17 17.20
CA ASP A 372 -22.35 18.23 16.47
C ASP A 372 -23.57 17.97 17.39
N ASN A 373 -23.34 17.76 18.69
CA ASN A 373 -24.38 17.43 19.67
C ASN A 373 -24.71 18.63 20.57
N SER A 374 -25.94 18.65 21.10
CA SER A 374 -26.33 19.63 22.14
C SER A 374 -25.83 19.21 23.53
N ASN A 375 -25.69 20.18 24.45
CA ASN A 375 -25.24 19.97 25.84
C ASN A 375 -23.82 19.40 25.99
N THR A 376 -22.93 19.65 25.03
CA THR A 376 -21.53 19.19 25.06
C THR A 376 -20.53 20.28 25.46
N TYR A 377 -21.02 21.36 26.09
CA TYR A 377 -20.22 22.49 26.57
C TYR A 377 -19.42 23.14 25.43
N SER A 378 -18.15 23.51 25.67
CA SER A 378 -17.33 24.18 24.66
C SER A 378 -17.10 23.35 23.37
N TRP A 379 -17.40 22.05 23.34
CA TRP A 379 -17.43 21.30 22.06
C TRP A 379 -18.36 21.94 21.03
N LEU A 380 -19.52 22.45 21.48
CA LEU A 380 -20.54 23.05 20.61
C LEU A 380 -20.23 24.51 20.23
N SER A 381 -19.57 25.26 21.11
CA SER A 381 -19.42 26.71 20.97
C SER A 381 -18.02 27.20 20.64
N ASP A 382 -16.98 26.42 20.92
CA ASP A 382 -15.58 26.78 20.67
C ASP A 382 -15.02 25.96 19.49
N PRO A 383 -14.75 26.56 18.33
CA PRO A 383 -14.22 25.85 17.16
C PRO A 383 -12.78 25.34 17.32
N ASN A 384 -12.10 25.67 18.43
CA ASN A 384 -10.72 25.26 18.74
C ASN A 384 -10.65 24.33 19.95
N GLN A 385 -11.75 23.65 20.30
CA GLN A 385 -11.73 22.75 21.43
C GLN A 385 -10.78 21.57 21.20
N LEU A 386 -10.71 21.03 19.96
CA LEU A 386 -9.74 19.98 19.64
C LEU A 386 -8.29 20.47 19.78
N VAL A 387 -7.99 21.68 19.30
CA VAL A 387 -6.67 22.33 19.45
C VAL A 387 -6.31 22.45 20.93
N THR A 388 -7.26 22.85 21.78
CA THR A 388 -7.07 22.97 23.23
C THR A 388 -6.78 21.61 23.88
N GLN A 389 -7.44 20.54 23.43
CA GLN A 389 -7.16 19.18 23.91
C GLN A 389 -5.76 18.70 23.50
N PHE A 390 -5.33 18.94 22.25
CA PHE A 390 -3.98 18.62 21.81
C PHE A 390 -2.91 19.38 22.59
N ASN A 391 -3.08 20.69 22.79
CA ASN A 391 -2.18 21.48 23.63
C ASN A 391 -2.07 20.94 25.06
N PHE A 392 -3.17 20.42 25.62
CA PHE A 392 -3.12 19.78 26.94
C PHE A 392 -2.37 18.44 26.90
N LEU A 393 -2.57 17.61 25.88
CA LEU A 393 -1.87 16.34 25.75
C LEU A 393 -0.35 16.51 25.65
N GLU A 394 0.13 17.56 24.98
CA GLU A 394 1.57 17.89 24.92
C GLU A 394 2.19 18.17 26.31
N THR A 395 1.37 18.44 27.33
CA THR A 395 1.84 18.62 28.72
C THR A 395 1.93 17.32 29.52
N LEU A 396 1.42 16.21 28.98
CA LEU A 396 1.39 14.90 29.64
C LEU A 396 2.57 14.04 29.18
N ASN A 397 3.26 13.40 30.12
CA ASN A 397 4.51 12.69 29.82
C ASN A 397 4.30 11.29 29.25
N ASN A 398 3.12 10.69 29.50
CA ASN A 398 2.87 9.28 29.19
C ASN A 398 1.92 9.07 28.03
N VAL A 399 1.35 10.14 27.46
CA VAL A 399 0.45 10.06 26.31
C VAL A 399 1.28 10.03 25.03
N SER A 400 1.18 8.93 24.28
CA SER A 400 1.98 8.66 23.08
C SER A 400 1.18 8.78 21.77
N GLY A 401 0.03 9.44 21.82
CA GLY A 401 -0.78 9.70 20.63
C GLY A 401 -2.28 9.78 20.88
N THR A 402 -3.03 9.85 19.78
CA THR A 402 -4.47 10.09 19.77
C THR A 402 -5.17 9.23 18.72
N SER A 403 -6.45 8.97 18.95
CA SER A 403 -7.32 8.33 17.98
C SER A 403 -8.67 9.03 17.90
N MET A 404 -9.13 9.24 16.67
CA MET A 404 -10.34 10.00 16.37
C MET A 404 -11.54 9.08 16.17
N TYR A 405 -12.59 9.29 16.96
CA TYR A 405 -13.90 8.71 16.72
C TYR A 405 -14.81 9.76 16.05
N ALA A 406 -15.11 9.65 14.76
CA ALA A 406 -14.78 8.58 13.80
C ALA A 406 -14.51 9.15 12.39
N LEU A 407 -14.14 8.28 11.44
CA LEU A 407 -13.68 8.63 10.08
C LEU A 407 -14.52 9.71 9.40
N LYS A 408 -15.85 9.64 9.45
CA LYS A 408 -16.72 10.61 8.76
C LYS A 408 -16.45 12.07 9.15
N HIS A 409 -15.99 12.34 10.38
CA HIS A 409 -15.69 13.69 10.85
C HIS A 409 -14.38 14.21 10.25
N ILE A 410 -13.42 13.32 9.96
CA ILE A 410 -12.23 13.63 9.17
C ILE A 410 -12.63 13.98 7.74
N MET A 411 -13.53 13.19 7.15
CA MET A 411 -14.05 13.43 5.79
C MET A 411 -14.78 14.76 5.68
N TYR A 412 -15.54 15.16 6.71
CA TYR A 412 -16.15 16.50 6.80
C TYR A 412 -15.10 17.61 6.82
N GLY A 413 -14.00 17.43 7.56
CA GLY A 413 -12.88 18.37 7.56
C GLY A 413 -12.25 18.53 6.18
N TYR A 414 -11.99 17.42 5.49
CA TYR A 414 -11.39 17.40 4.15
C TYR A 414 -12.27 18.11 3.11
N SER A 415 -13.56 17.76 3.09
CA SER A 415 -14.54 18.30 2.15
C SER A 415 -15.04 19.71 2.50
N ASN A 416 -14.58 20.30 3.62
CA ASN A 416 -15.09 21.56 4.17
C ASN A 416 -16.61 21.55 4.37
N ALA A 417 -17.15 20.43 4.86
CA ALA A 417 -18.57 20.33 5.21
C ALA A 417 -18.91 21.32 6.34
N SER A 418 -20.18 21.77 6.38
CA SER A 418 -20.65 22.75 7.37
C SER A 418 -20.76 22.22 8.81
N ASN A 419 -20.44 20.95 9.04
CA ASN A 419 -20.46 20.32 10.36
C ASN A 419 -19.38 20.93 11.27
N LEU A 420 -19.73 21.17 12.54
CA LEU A 420 -18.79 21.71 13.52
C LEU A 420 -17.68 20.69 13.81
N SER A 421 -18.01 19.39 13.81
CA SER A 421 -17.02 18.32 13.93
C SER A 421 -15.94 18.35 12.85
N GLY A 422 -16.31 18.65 11.59
CA GLY A 422 -15.34 18.82 10.50
C GLY A 422 -14.46 20.06 10.69
N THR A 423 -15.03 21.15 11.19
CA THR A 423 -14.28 22.37 11.54
C THR A 423 -13.28 22.11 12.68
N GLN A 424 -13.71 21.42 13.74
CA GLN A 424 -12.84 21.04 14.86
C GLN A 424 -11.67 20.20 14.39
N PHE A 425 -11.95 19.13 13.62
CA PHE A 425 -10.90 18.27 13.10
C PHE A 425 -9.90 19.04 12.24
N LYS A 426 -10.40 19.84 11.30
CA LYS A 426 -9.53 20.65 10.43
C LYS A 426 -8.65 21.60 11.23
N ASN A 427 -9.19 22.30 12.23
CA ASN A 427 -8.42 23.21 13.08
C ASN A 427 -7.36 22.46 13.89
N GLY A 428 -7.70 21.33 14.49
CA GLY A 428 -6.76 20.48 15.22
C GLY A 428 -5.64 19.94 14.32
N ALA A 429 -5.99 19.36 13.17
CA ALA A 429 -5.03 18.80 12.24
C ALA A 429 -4.08 19.88 11.65
N ASN A 430 -4.60 21.06 11.31
CA ASN A 430 -3.77 22.17 10.85
C ASN A 430 -2.81 22.71 11.92
N SER A 431 -3.12 22.50 13.19
CA SER A 431 -2.30 22.95 14.31
C SER A 431 -1.24 21.92 14.70
N HIS A 432 -1.57 20.62 14.68
CA HIS A 432 -0.74 19.56 15.30
C HIS A 432 -0.29 18.45 14.35
N PHE A 433 -0.96 18.27 13.20
CA PHE A 433 -0.64 17.22 12.22
C PHE A 433 0.05 17.77 10.96
N THR A 434 0.85 18.83 11.11
CA THR A 434 1.50 19.57 10.01
C THR A 434 2.59 18.78 9.29
N THR A 435 3.27 17.87 9.98
CA THR A 435 4.31 17.00 9.42
C THR A 435 4.02 15.54 9.71
N LYS A 436 4.58 14.64 8.89
CA LYS A 436 4.56 13.19 9.17
C LYS A 436 5.28 12.91 10.48
N THR A 437 4.90 11.81 11.12
CA THR A 437 5.48 11.40 12.40
C THR A 437 5.71 9.90 12.40
N VAL A 438 6.71 9.47 13.15
CA VAL A 438 6.99 8.05 13.37
C VAL A 438 5.96 7.50 14.36
N LEU A 439 5.62 6.22 14.22
CA LEU A 439 4.79 5.51 15.20
C LEU A 439 5.47 5.51 16.59
N PRO A 440 4.69 5.47 17.68
CA PRO A 440 5.27 5.45 18.99
C PRO A 440 5.92 4.10 19.28
N ILE A 441 7.04 4.11 20.00
CA ILE A 441 7.69 2.89 20.46
C ILE A 441 6.71 2.04 21.29
N LEU A 442 6.75 0.72 21.10
CA LEU A 442 5.90 -0.21 21.85
C LEU A 442 6.58 -0.56 23.18
N LYS A 443 6.04 -0.08 24.30
CA LYS A 443 6.69 -0.22 25.61
C LYS A 443 6.74 -1.67 26.11
N SER A 444 5.77 -2.49 25.71
CA SER A 444 5.62 -3.87 26.11
C SER A 444 6.47 -4.86 25.31
N PHE A 445 7.15 -4.39 24.26
CA PHE A 445 8.03 -5.21 23.41
C PHE A 445 9.49 -4.84 23.62
N ASP A 446 10.37 -5.83 23.51
CA ASP A 446 11.81 -5.58 23.52
C ASP A 446 12.21 -4.72 22.31
N PRO A 447 13.11 -3.72 22.49
CA PRO A 447 13.59 -2.90 21.39
C PRO A 447 14.33 -3.71 20.30
N ILE A 448 13.92 -3.50 19.05
CA ILE A 448 14.58 -4.07 17.86
C ILE A 448 15.22 -2.92 17.08
N TYR A 449 16.56 -2.86 17.10
CA TYR A 449 17.33 -1.88 16.34
C TYR A 449 17.88 -2.51 15.06
N LEU A 450 17.39 -2.04 13.92
CA LEU A 450 17.79 -2.53 12.61
C LEU A 450 19.03 -1.81 12.09
N PRO A 451 19.91 -2.49 11.32
CA PRO A 451 21.02 -1.84 10.64
C PRO A 451 20.51 -0.96 9.50
N SER A 452 21.41 -0.15 8.92
CA SER A 452 21.05 0.67 7.75
C SER A 452 20.78 -0.21 6.53
N VAL A 453 19.88 0.23 5.64
CA VAL A 453 19.59 -0.47 4.39
C VAL A 453 20.80 -0.48 3.45
N GLU A 454 20.91 -1.52 2.64
CA GLU A 454 21.91 -1.63 1.58
C GLU A 454 21.35 -1.14 0.22
N ASN A 455 22.26 -0.83 -0.71
CA ASN A 455 21.93 -0.39 -2.08
C ASN A 455 20.94 0.79 -2.16
N PHE A 456 21.02 1.73 -1.22
CA PHE A 456 20.19 2.93 -1.28
C PHE A 456 20.63 3.82 -2.46
N THR A 457 19.76 3.95 -3.46
CA THR A 457 20.03 4.71 -4.69
C THR A 457 18.89 5.69 -4.99
N ASN A 458 19.22 6.75 -5.73
CA ASN A 458 18.25 7.66 -6.34
C ASN A 458 18.45 7.61 -7.86
N SER A 459 17.41 7.28 -8.62
CA SER A 459 17.42 7.29 -10.09
C SER A 459 16.18 8.02 -10.61
N ASN A 460 16.38 9.25 -11.13
CA ASN A 460 15.31 10.10 -11.69
C ASN A 460 14.11 10.33 -10.74
N GLY A 461 14.37 10.55 -9.45
CA GLY A 461 13.33 10.77 -8.44
C GLY A 461 12.67 9.47 -7.94
N VAL A 462 13.26 8.32 -8.24
CA VAL A 462 12.88 7.04 -7.64
C VAL A 462 13.99 6.58 -6.71
N LEU A 463 13.68 6.55 -5.42
CA LEU A 463 14.54 5.98 -4.39
C LEU A 463 14.34 4.46 -4.34
N SER A 464 15.40 3.69 -4.16
CA SER A 464 15.30 2.23 -3.96
C SER A 464 16.37 1.67 -3.04
N TRP A 465 16.09 0.57 -2.35
CA TRP A 465 16.98 -0.10 -1.41
C TRP A 465 16.68 -1.61 -1.28
N ASN A 466 17.58 -2.37 -0.65
CA ASN A 466 17.35 -3.78 -0.35
C ASN A 466 16.40 -3.94 0.85
N LYS A 467 15.57 -4.99 0.83
CA LYS A 467 14.75 -5.39 1.97
C LYS A 467 15.63 -5.73 3.17
N LEU A 468 15.24 -5.26 4.35
CA LEU A 468 15.69 -5.76 5.64
C LEU A 468 14.64 -6.68 6.25
N ASP A 469 15.09 -7.78 6.83
CA ASP A 469 14.23 -8.63 7.66
C ASP A 469 13.82 -7.87 8.92
N ASP A 470 12.62 -8.14 9.44
CA ASP A 470 11.98 -7.45 10.58
C ASP A 470 11.72 -5.93 10.41
N ALA A 471 12.03 -5.36 9.24
CA ALA A 471 11.59 -4.01 8.89
C ALA A 471 10.11 -4.02 8.49
N LYS A 472 9.30 -3.35 9.31
CA LYS A 472 7.87 -3.14 9.07
C LYS A 472 7.66 -2.06 8.00
N PHE A 473 8.29 -0.90 8.17
CA PHE A 473 8.18 0.25 7.27
C PHE A 473 9.55 0.90 7.04
N TYR A 474 9.62 1.79 6.04
CA TYR A 474 10.77 2.63 5.75
C TYR A 474 10.34 4.10 5.73
N TYR A 475 10.95 4.91 6.59
CA TYR A 475 10.73 6.36 6.61
C TYR A 475 11.73 7.04 5.68
N ILE A 476 11.22 7.92 4.82
CA ILE A 476 11.97 8.63 3.80
C ILE A 476 12.14 10.07 4.21
N TYR A 477 13.39 10.52 4.15
CA TYR A 477 13.83 11.83 4.58
C TYR A 477 14.36 12.62 3.38
N GLN A 478 14.13 13.92 3.37
CA GLN A 478 14.58 14.84 2.33
C GLN A 478 15.13 16.12 2.98
N SER A 479 16.26 16.60 2.49
CA SER A 479 16.90 17.85 2.97
C SER A 479 17.67 18.53 1.85
N GLU A 480 17.62 19.87 1.79
CA GLU A 480 18.48 20.66 0.88
C GLU A 480 19.96 20.57 1.27
N GLY A 481 20.24 20.29 2.55
CA GLY A 481 21.56 20.08 3.11
C GLY A 481 21.79 18.63 3.53
N GLU A 482 22.71 18.41 4.47
CA GLU A 482 22.88 17.09 5.08
C GLU A 482 21.57 16.63 5.75
N VAL A 483 21.15 15.39 5.46
CA VAL A 483 19.99 14.77 6.10
C VAL A 483 20.33 14.48 7.56
N LYS A 484 19.55 15.07 8.48
CA LYS A 484 19.73 14.93 9.93
C LYS A 484 18.81 13.89 10.55
N PHE A 485 17.90 13.34 9.75
CA PHE A 485 16.85 12.41 10.16
C PHE A 485 15.88 13.00 11.20
N THR A 486 15.55 14.28 11.07
CA THR A 486 14.56 14.94 11.93
C THR A 486 13.14 14.72 11.42
N LYS A 487 12.14 14.93 12.29
CA LYS A 487 10.71 14.80 11.94
C LYS A 487 10.32 15.65 10.73
N ASP A 488 10.81 16.89 10.67
CA ASP A 488 10.47 17.84 9.60
C ASP A 488 11.07 17.47 8.24
N GLU A 489 12.06 16.57 8.21
CA GLU A 489 12.63 16.05 6.97
C GLU A 489 11.84 14.85 6.42
N ILE A 490 10.88 14.29 7.17
CA ILE A 490 10.10 13.12 6.73
C ILE A 490 9.13 13.51 5.61
N ILE A 491 9.33 12.96 4.42
CA ILE A 491 8.46 13.17 3.26
C ILE A 491 7.53 12.00 2.98
N GLY A 492 7.85 10.80 3.48
CA GLY A 492 7.08 9.61 3.19
C GLY A 492 7.38 8.44 4.11
N VAL A 493 6.47 7.47 4.10
CA VAL A 493 6.63 6.17 4.74
C VAL A 493 6.04 5.12 3.80
N THR A 494 6.68 3.97 3.69
CA THR A 494 6.18 2.87 2.86
C THR A 494 6.70 1.52 3.34
N SER A 495 5.98 0.43 3.05
CA SER A 495 6.52 -0.94 3.13
C SER A 495 7.19 -1.39 1.82
N ASN A 496 7.03 -0.63 0.73
CA ASN A 496 7.70 -0.92 -0.54
C ASN A 496 9.20 -0.68 -0.45
N LEU A 497 9.95 -1.32 -1.35
CA LEU A 497 11.41 -1.17 -1.46
C LEU A 497 11.83 -0.02 -2.39
N ASN A 498 10.87 0.81 -2.77
CA ASN A 498 11.09 2.02 -3.56
C ASN A 498 10.10 3.12 -3.14
N PHE A 499 10.47 4.37 -3.45
CA PHE A 499 9.67 5.55 -3.17
C PHE A 499 9.86 6.59 -4.27
N GLU A 500 8.76 7.08 -4.84
CA GLU A 500 8.77 8.18 -5.81
C GLU A 500 8.76 9.53 -5.08
N THR A 501 9.78 10.35 -5.29
CA THR A 501 9.94 11.65 -4.62
C THR A 501 8.94 12.69 -5.11
N ASN A 502 8.33 12.47 -6.29
CA ASN A 502 7.48 13.42 -7.02
C ASN A 502 8.13 14.80 -7.29
N ASP A 503 9.43 14.94 -7.01
CA ASP A 503 10.23 16.12 -7.28
C ASP A 503 11.41 15.70 -8.17
N LYS A 504 11.35 16.14 -9.44
CA LYS A 504 12.37 15.89 -10.48
C LYS A 504 13.18 17.15 -10.80
N ASP A 505 12.83 18.27 -10.16
CA ASP A 505 13.27 19.60 -10.55
C ASP A 505 14.19 20.24 -9.49
N MET A 506 14.08 19.82 -8.23
CA MET A 506 14.87 20.33 -7.11
C MET A 506 15.91 19.32 -6.60
N ILE A 507 17.07 19.84 -6.16
CA ILE A 507 18.20 19.04 -5.69
C ILE A 507 18.05 18.80 -4.19
N TYR A 508 17.91 17.55 -3.77
CA TYR A 508 17.90 17.20 -2.36
C TYR A 508 18.88 16.07 -2.05
N ASN A 509 19.30 16.01 -0.80
CA ASN A 509 19.84 14.80 -0.21
C ASN A 509 18.68 13.99 0.38
N TYR A 510 18.71 12.68 0.15
CA TYR A 510 17.68 11.78 0.63
C TYR A 510 18.25 10.88 1.71
N GLY A 511 17.41 10.51 2.66
CA GLY A 511 17.70 9.53 3.69
C GLY A 511 16.60 8.49 3.78
N VAL A 512 16.95 7.30 4.27
CA VAL A 512 16.00 6.25 4.61
C VAL A 512 16.36 5.65 5.96
N LYS A 513 15.36 5.45 6.82
CA LYS A 513 15.48 4.66 8.05
C LYS A 513 14.44 3.54 8.05
N PRO A 514 14.83 2.28 8.30
CA PRO A 514 13.89 1.21 8.56
C PRO A 514 13.24 1.39 9.94
N LEU A 515 11.95 1.06 10.07
CA LEU A 515 11.22 0.95 11.33
C LEU A 515 11.00 -0.55 11.61
N SER A 516 11.42 -1.01 12.78
CA SER A 516 11.19 -2.40 13.21
C SER A 516 9.75 -2.65 13.67
N HIS A 517 9.39 -3.91 13.87
CA HIS A 517 8.09 -4.29 14.44
C HIS A 517 7.88 -3.83 15.89
N SER A 518 8.93 -3.46 16.63
CA SER A 518 8.81 -2.81 17.95
C SER A 518 8.69 -1.27 17.86
N ASN A 519 8.47 -0.74 16.65
CA ASN A 519 8.41 0.68 16.30
C ASN A 519 9.68 1.47 16.65
N HIS A 520 10.84 0.81 16.69
CA HIS A 520 12.12 1.49 16.85
C HIS A 520 12.74 1.78 15.48
N LEU A 521 13.18 3.02 15.26
CA LEU A 521 13.93 3.38 14.06
C LEU A 521 15.33 2.76 14.11
N GLY A 522 15.72 2.12 13.01
CA GLY A 522 17.08 1.64 12.77
C GLY A 522 18.05 2.73 12.34
N GLU A 523 19.24 2.29 11.93
CA GLU A 523 20.27 3.18 11.41
C GLU A 523 19.88 3.79 10.05
N GLY A 524 20.20 5.06 9.86
CA GLY A 524 19.88 5.79 8.63
C GLY A 524 20.91 5.60 7.53
N LYS A 525 20.44 5.56 6.27
CA LYS A 525 21.29 5.60 5.07
C LYS A 525 20.96 6.83 4.24
N THR A 526 21.96 7.49 3.66
CA THR A 526 21.76 8.66 2.79
C THR A 526 22.25 8.42 1.36
N THR A 527 21.67 9.14 0.41
CA THR A 527 22.12 9.24 -0.98
C THR A 527 21.99 10.69 -1.46
N GLN A 528 22.80 11.08 -2.46
CA GLN A 528 22.73 12.41 -3.08
C GLN A 528 22.08 12.31 -4.46
N ASP A 529 21.44 13.39 -4.91
CA ASP A 529 20.98 13.53 -6.29
C ASP A 529 22.17 13.76 -7.24
N SER A 530 22.13 13.15 -8.44
CA SER A 530 23.25 13.15 -9.38
C SER A 530 23.46 14.54 -9.99
N LYS A 531 24.61 15.16 -9.71
CA LYS A 531 25.03 16.52 -10.12
C LYS A 531 25.13 16.78 -11.63
N ILE A 532 25.08 15.72 -12.43
CA ILE A 532 25.22 15.72 -13.89
C ILE A 532 24.47 14.50 -14.44
N ALA A 533 23.67 14.69 -15.48
CA ALA A 533 22.90 13.59 -16.08
C ALA A 533 22.87 13.70 -17.61
N MET A 534 22.87 12.54 -18.27
CA MET A 534 22.51 12.44 -19.69
C MET A 534 21.02 12.74 -19.85
N VAL A 535 20.64 13.49 -20.90
CA VAL A 535 19.26 13.80 -21.23
C VAL A 535 18.74 12.82 -22.27
N SER A 536 17.52 12.32 -22.07
CA SER A 536 16.85 11.46 -23.05
C SER A 536 16.46 12.27 -24.29
N GLY A 537 16.89 11.82 -25.47
CA GLY A 537 16.64 12.49 -26.74
C GLY A 537 17.85 12.42 -27.68
N ALA A 538 17.60 12.21 -28.96
CA ALA A 538 18.61 12.29 -30.01
C ALA A 538 17.98 12.78 -31.31
N SER A 539 18.81 13.41 -32.13
CA SER A 539 18.50 13.71 -33.52
C SER A 539 19.67 13.26 -34.39
N ILE A 540 19.35 12.88 -35.63
CA ILE A 540 20.33 12.67 -36.69
C ILE A 540 20.32 13.87 -37.65
N ARG A 541 21.46 14.20 -38.26
CA ARG A 541 21.52 15.25 -39.30
C ARG A 541 20.98 14.70 -40.63
N THR A 542 19.97 15.37 -41.19
CA THR A 542 19.18 14.86 -42.32
C THR A 542 19.74 15.21 -43.72
N ASN A 543 21.03 15.54 -43.85
CA ASN A 543 21.53 16.14 -45.11
C ASN A 543 22.05 15.12 -46.14
N ASN A 544 22.50 13.92 -45.74
CA ASN A 544 22.88 12.82 -46.65
C ASN A 544 22.96 11.47 -45.89
N VAL A 545 22.69 10.35 -46.57
CA VAL A 545 22.81 8.97 -46.03
C VAL A 545 24.26 8.63 -45.69
N ASP A 546 25.23 9.07 -46.51
CA ASP A 546 26.66 8.72 -46.37
C ASP A 546 27.43 9.51 -45.30
N ASN A 547 26.77 10.38 -44.52
CA ASN A 547 27.44 11.20 -43.49
C ASN A 547 26.51 11.45 -42.30
N GLN A 548 26.18 10.38 -41.59
CA GLN A 548 25.31 10.43 -40.42
C GLN A 548 26.04 10.97 -39.19
N ALA A 549 25.26 11.58 -38.31
CA ALA A 549 25.75 12.09 -37.06
C ALA A 549 24.72 11.88 -35.95
N LEU A 550 25.17 11.59 -34.73
CA LEU A 550 24.33 11.43 -33.54
C LEU A 550 24.57 12.57 -32.57
N ARG A 551 23.50 13.25 -32.17
CA ARG A 551 23.58 14.25 -31.10
C ARG A 551 23.17 13.65 -29.76
N PHE A 552 24.01 13.90 -28.75
CA PHE A 552 23.77 13.57 -27.35
C PHE A 552 23.66 14.84 -26.52
N TYR A 553 22.85 14.79 -25.48
CA TYR A 553 22.59 15.92 -24.59
C TYR A 553 22.90 15.52 -23.14
N ALA A 554 23.37 16.48 -22.36
CA ALA A 554 23.51 16.36 -20.93
C ALA A 554 23.14 17.67 -20.25
N ASN A 555 22.68 17.56 -19.02
CA ASN A 555 22.44 18.71 -18.16
C ASN A 555 23.45 18.68 -17.01
N LEU A 556 24.19 19.78 -16.87
CA LEU A 556 25.10 20.03 -15.75
C LEU A 556 24.59 21.22 -14.97
N ASN A 557 24.25 20.98 -13.71
CA ASN A 557 23.68 21.97 -12.82
C ASN A 557 24.53 23.26 -12.74
N ASP A 558 23.87 24.42 -12.81
CA ASP A 558 24.52 25.75 -12.80
C ASP A 558 25.18 26.12 -11.46
N GLY A 559 24.80 25.47 -10.35
CA GLY A 559 25.46 25.65 -9.05
C GLY A 559 26.85 25.02 -8.95
N ILE A 560 27.29 24.27 -9.97
CA ILE A 560 28.59 23.60 -9.97
C ILE A 560 29.62 24.51 -10.64
N ASN A 561 30.56 25.03 -9.84
CA ASN A 561 31.76 25.70 -10.34
C ASN A 561 32.75 24.69 -10.93
N ALA A 562 32.34 24.01 -12.00
CA ALA A 562 33.17 23.06 -12.72
C ALA A 562 34.27 23.81 -13.49
N SER A 563 35.50 23.32 -13.41
CA SER A 563 36.59 23.82 -14.25
C SER A 563 36.49 23.31 -15.71
N GLU A 564 35.71 22.25 -15.93
CA GLU A 564 35.50 21.63 -17.22
C GLU A 564 34.24 20.74 -17.20
N GLN A 565 33.59 20.59 -18.35
CA GLN A 565 32.50 19.66 -18.58
C GLN A 565 32.53 19.10 -20.00
N GLY A 566 31.84 17.99 -20.23
CA GLY A 566 31.78 17.37 -21.55
C GLY A 566 31.25 15.95 -21.51
N PHE A 567 31.72 15.13 -22.45
CA PHE A 567 31.28 13.74 -22.63
C PHE A 567 32.45 12.77 -22.77
N TYR A 568 32.26 11.54 -22.32
CA TYR A 568 33.03 10.37 -22.74
C TYR A 568 32.19 9.54 -23.69
N ILE A 569 32.73 9.24 -24.87
CA ILE A 569 32.04 8.58 -25.98
C ILE A 569 32.77 7.28 -26.31
N ILE A 570 32.01 6.19 -26.39
CA ILE A 570 32.53 4.86 -26.67
C ILE A 570 31.80 4.30 -27.88
N GLU A 571 32.55 3.81 -28.87
CA GLU A 571 32.01 3.06 -30.00
C GLU A 571 31.74 1.60 -29.59
N GLY A 572 30.67 1.37 -28.84
CA GLY A 572 30.27 0.07 -28.33
C GLY A 572 29.63 0.17 -26.95
N GLU A 573 29.37 -0.98 -26.34
CA GLU A 573 28.85 -1.05 -24.97
C GLU A 573 29.96 -0.85 -23.94
N ALA A 574 29.67 -0.05 -22.92
CA ALA A 574 30.53 0.13 -21.76
C ALA A 574 29.72 0.37 -20.49
N SER A 575 30.25 -0.11 -19.37
CA SER A 575 29.81 0.25 -18.02
C SER A 575 30.54 1.48 -17.51
N LYS A 576 29.95 2.17 -16.53
CA LYS A 576 30.59 3.32 -15.85
C LYS A 576 31.94 2.94 -15.25
N ILE A 577 32.04 1.74 -14.67
CA ILE A 577 33.26 1.24 -14.02
C ILE A 577 34.38 1.04 -15.04
N GLU A 578 34.09 0.48 -16.22
CA GLU A 578 35.08 0.34 -17.29
C GLU A 578 35.61 1.70 -17.76
N VAL A 579 34.71 2.70 -17.88
CA VAL A 579 35.10 4.07 -18.24
C VAL A 579 35.97 4.71 -17.16
N LEU A 580 35.60 4.57 -15.88
CA LEU A 580 36.42 5.08 -14.76
C LEU A 580 37.80 4.42 -14.72
N ASN A 581 37.86 3.09 -14.88
CA ASN A 581 39.12 2.36 -14.93
C ASN A 581 39.99 2.83 -16.10
N ALA A 582 39.41 3.06 -17.28
CA ALA A 582 40.15 3.58 -18.42
C ALA A 582 40.68 5.00 -18.16
N ILE A 583 39.89 5.86 -17.52
CA ILE A 583 40.31 7.22 -17.12
C ILE A 583 41.48 7.16 -16.12
N GLU A 584 41.38 6.33 -15.08
CA GLU A 584 42.42 6.18 -14.06
C GLU A 584 43.73 5.62 -14.63
N ASN A 585 43.63 4.69 -15.58
CA ASN A 585 44.78 4.09 -16.25
C ASN A 585 45.25 4.87 -17.49
N ASN A 586 44.64 6.01 -17.78
CA ASN A 586 44.92 6.86 -18.94
C ASN A 586 44.86 6.08 -20.28
N GLN A 587 43.89 5.18 -20.39
CA GLN A 587 43.60 4.38 -21.58
C GLN A 587 42.66 5.13 -22.52
N ASN A 588 42.86 4.96 -23.83
CA ASN A 588 42.03 5.52 -24.89
C ASN A 588 41.14 4.45 -25.55
N THR A 589 41.05 3.26 -24.97
CA THR A 589 40.22 2.16 -25.47
C THR A 589 39.58 1.38 -24.33
N ILE A 590 38.39 0.83 -24.58
CA ILE A 590 37.66 -0.09 -23.68
C ILE A 590 37.21 -1.27 -24.53
N ASN A 591 37.59 -2.49 -24.15
CA ASN A 591 37.23 -3.72 -24.88
C ASN A 591 37.59 -3.68 -26.39
N GLY A 592 38.67 -2.98 -26.74
CA GLY A 592 39.11 -2.79 -28.13
C GLY A 592 38.44 -1.63 -28.87
N ASN A 593 37.42 -1.00 -28.29
CA ASN A 593 36.71 0.14 -28.85
C ASN A 593 37.33 1.47 -28.43
N SER A 594 37.25 2.49 -29.29
CA SER A 594 37.77 3.83 -28.99
C SER A 594 37.00 4.49 -27.84
N LEU A 595 37.72 5.09 -26.89
CA LEU A 595 37.19 5.96 -25.84
C LEU A 595 37.64 7.40 -26.14
N GLU A 596 36.68 8.26 -26.47
CA GLU A 596 36.93 9.67 -26.77
C GLU A 596 36.42 10.57 -25.64
N LYS A 597 37.26 11.51 -25.18
CA LYS A 597 36.87 12.56 -24.24
C LYS A 597 36.63 13.86 -25.00
N VAL A 598 35.40 14.35 -24.99
CA VAL A 598 35.00 15.58 -25.69
C VAL A 598 34.63 16.66 -24.68
N LYS A 599 35.43 17.72 -24.61
CA LYS A 599 35.14 18.91 -23.79
C LYS A 599 34.08 19.78 -24.48
N VAL A 600 33.14 20.30 -23.70
CA VAL A 600 32.13 21.26 -24.17
C VAL A 600 32.20 22.52 -23.32
N ASN A 601 32.47 23.66 -23.96
CA ASN A 601 32.73 24.92 -23.25
C ASN A 601 31.47 25.72 -22.95
N GLU A 602 30.43 25.56 -23.75
CA GLU A 602 29.19 26.35 -23.67
C GLU A 602 28.03 25.46 -23.22
N LYS A 603 27.25 25.95 -22.25
CA LYS A 603 25.96 25.40 -21.83
C LYS A 603 24.93 26.52 -21.82
N ASP A 604 23.66 26.20 -22.03
CA ASP A 604 22.59 27.19 -22.01
C ASP A 604 22.24 27.63 -20.57
N SER A 605 21.26 28.52 -20.42
CA SER A 605 20.83 29.07 -19.14
C SER A 605 20.17 28.05 -18.19
N ASN A 606 19.95 26.83 -18.65
CA ASN A 606 19.37 25.73 -17.87
C ASN A 606 20.40 24.61 -17.64
N GLY A 607 21.68 24.88 -17.92
CA GLY A 607 22.76 23.92 -17.77
C GLY A 607 22.85 22.86 -18.88
N LEU A 608 22.05 22.96 -19.95
CA LEU A 608 22.03 21.98 -21.05
C LEU A 608 23.19 22.22 -22.03
N TYR A 609 23.85 21.14 -22.42
CA TYR A 609 24.88 21.14 -23.45
C TYR A 609 24.83 19.85 -24.25
N SER A 610 25.49 19.82 -25.41
CA SER A 610 25.42 18.68 -26.33
C SER A 610 26.73 18.40 -27.02
N VAL A 611 26.87 17.17 -27.50
CA VAL A 611 27.95 16.72 -28.38
C VAL A 611 27.36 16.04 -29.61
N VAL A 612 28.08 16.13 -30.72
CA VAL A 612 27.72 15.46 -31.97
C VAL A 612 28.83 14.48 -32.33
N VAL A 613 28.47 13.21 -32.47
CA VAL A 613 29.33 12.17 -33.05
C VAL A 613 29.11 12.22 -34.56
N GLU A 614 30.16 12.48 -35.33
CA GLU A 614 30.11 12.60 -36.80
C GLU A 614 30.84 11.42 -37.49
N ASN A 615 30.67 11.27 -38.80
CA ASN A 615 31.31 10.24 -39.64
C ASN A 615 30.96 8.79 -39.24
N ILE A 616 29.70 8.55 -38.88
CA ILE A 616 29.20 7.21 -38.55
C ILE A 616 29.00 6.41 -39.84
N ASN A 617 29.86 5.42 -40.08
CA ASN A 617 29.87 4.64 -41.33
C ASN A 617 28.94 3.41 -41.32
N ASN A 618 28.59 2.90 -40.14
CA ASN A 618 27.66 1.78 -39.98
C ASN A 618 26.49 2.25 -39.10
N ASN A 619 25.29 2.26 -39.68
CA ASN A 619 24.09 2.73 -39.01
C ASN A 619 23.67 1.87 -37.81
N LEU A 620 24.21 0.65 -37.67
CA LEU A 620 24.00 -0.22 -36.52
C LEU A 620 25.05 -0.07 -35.42
N THR A 621 26.14 0.67 -35.65
CA THR A 621 27.14 0.94 -34.60
C THR A 621 26.49 1.66 -33.42
N ARG A 622 26.57 1.04 -32.25
CA ARG A 622 26.01 1.56 -31.00
C ARG A 622 27.05 2.39 -30.27
N TYR A 623 26.68 3.60 -29.86
CA TYR A 623 27.54 4.47 -29.07
C TYR A 623 27.04 4.54 -27.63
N THR A 624 27.95 4.36 -26.67
CA THR A 624 27.71 4.62 -25.24
C THR A 624 28.30 5.96 -24.86
N VAL A 625 27.50 6.82 -24.23
CA VAL A 625 27.92 8.17 -23.85
C VAL A 625 27.62 8.45 -22.39
N PHE A 626 28.64 8.92 -21.66
CA PHE A 626 28.54 9.46 -20.31
C PHE A 626 28.85 10.95 -20.33
N ALA A 627 28.14 11.74 -19.53
CA ALA A 627 28.49 13.12 -19.28
C ALA A 627 29.56 13.20 -18.17
N TYR A 628 30.42 14.22 -18.20
CA TYR A 628 31.38 14.46 -17.14
C TYR A 628 31.50 15.93 -16.77
N TYR A 629 31.94 16.18 -15.54
CA TYR A 629 32.51 17.47 -15.13
C TYR A 629 33.76 17.29 -14.28
N VAL A 630 34.60 18.31 -14.25
CA VAL A 630 35.80 18.39 -13.41
C VAL A 630 35.59 19.44 -12.35
N LYS A 631 35.80 19.07 -11.08
CA LYS A 631 35.79 20.00 -9.95
C LYS A 631 36.97 19.65 -9.05
N ASP A 632 37.74 20.67 -8.65
CA ASP A 632 38.91 20.51 -7.79
C ASP A 632 39.93 19.46 -8.31
N GLY A 633 40.04 19.35 -9.64
CA GLY A 633 40.92 18.40 -10.32
C GLY A 633 40.39 16.96 -10.43
N VAL A 634 39.19 16.67 -9.91
CA VAL A 634 38.57 15.34 -9.94
C VAL A 634 37.51 15.25 -11.03
N ILE A 635 37.57 14.21 -11.86
CA ILE A 635 36.56 13.90 -12.88
C ILE A 635 35.38 13.19 -12.21
N ASN A 636 34.16 13.67 -12.48
CA ASN A 636 32.91 13.09 -12.04
C ASN A 636 32.08 12.72 -13.27
N LEU A 637 31.63 11.46 -13.38
CA LEU A 637 30.78 10.98 -14.47
C LEU A 637 29.30 10.98 -14.05
N SER A 638 28.39 11.16 -15.01
CA SER A 638 26.96 10.90 -14.81
C SER A 638 26.70 9.47 -14.37
N ASP A 639 25.67 9.28 -13.55
CA ASP A 639 25.24 7.94 -13.11
C ASP A 639 24.51 7.20 -14.22
N ASN A 640 23.74 7.92 -15.05
CA ASN A 640 23.12 7.40 -16.25
C ASN A 640 24.02 7.53 -17.49
N LYS A 641 23.78 6.66 -18.48
CA LYS A 641 24.37 6.70 -19.82
C LYS A 641 23.32 6.90 -20.89
N ALA A 642 23.73 7.41 -22.04
CA ALA A 642 22.93 7.39 -23.26
C ALA A 642 23.53 6.37 -24.24
N GLU A 643 22.70 5.43 -24.70
CA GLU A 643 23.09 4.44 -25.69
C GLU A 643 22.16 4.50 -26.89
N ARG A 644 22.70 4.43 -28.12
CA ARG A 644 21.93 4.35 -29.37
C ARG A 644 22.83 4.18 -30.58
N SER A 645 22.24 3.73 -31.69
CA SER A 645 22.79 3.78 -33.04
C SER A 645 21.99 4.75 -33.92
N VAL A 646 22.50 5.06 -35.11
CA VAL A 646 21.76 5.87 -36.11
C VAL A 646 20.48 5.15 -36.55
N GLY A 647 20.56 3.83 -36.74
CA GLY A 647 19.42 2.99 -37.09
C GLY A 647 18.33 3.04 -36.03
N GLU A 648 18.69 2.95 -34.74
CA GLU A 648 17.73 3.07 -33.65
C GLU A 648 16.98 4.42 -33.67
N VAL A 649 17.71 5.53 -33.85
CA VAL A 649 17.09 6.86 -33.91
C VAL A 649 16.19 6.99 -35.15
N ALA A 650 16.62 6.49 -36.32
CA ALA A 650 15.83 6.52 -37.54
C ALA A 650 14.51 5.73 -37.40
N LEU A 651 14.56 4.54 -36.79
CA LEU A 651 13.37 3.73 -36.52
C LEU A 651 12.41 4.43 -35.55
N ARG A 652 12.91 5.02 -34.45
CA ARG A 652 12.08 5.80 -33.52
C ARG A 652 11.39 6.98 -34.20
N MET A 653 12.10 7.70 -35.08
CA MET A 653 11.51 8.80 -35.86
C MET A 653 10.39 8.30 -36.78
N ILE A 654 10.58 7.18 -37.47
CA ILE A 654 9.54 6.59 -38.34
C ILE A 654 8.32 6.19 -37.51
N GLN A 655 8.52 5.55 -36.35
CA GLN A 655 7.44 5.15 -35.44
C GLN A 655 6.65 6.33 -34.87
N ALA A 656 7.33 7.45 -34.60
CA ALA A 656 6.71 8.70 -34.15
C ALA A 656 5.93 9.44 -35.25
N GLY A 657 6.04 9.00 -36.52
CA GLY A 657 5.46 9.71 -37.67
C GLY A 657 6.33 10.86 -38.21
N ASP A 658 7.53 11.04 -37.66
CA ASP A 658 8.52 12.06 -38.05
C ASP A 658 9.50 11.55 -39.12
N GLY A 659 9.21 10.39 -39.72
CA GLY A 659 10.02 9.79 -40.76
C GLY A 659 10.10 10.65 -42.03
N ASN A 660 11.26 10.62 -42.69
CA ASN A 660 11.50 11.29 -43.98
C ASN A 660 12.27 10.37 -44.92
N ASN A 661 12.63 10.86 -46.11
CA ASN A 661 13.34 10.07 -47.12
C ASN A 661 14.69 9.51 -46.61
N ILE A 662 15.37 10.21 -45.70
CA ILE A 662 16.65 9.78 -45.14
C ILE A 662 16.45 8.69 -44.09
N THR A 663 15.53 8.87 -43.13
CA THR A 663 15.25 7.82 -42.15
C THR A 663 14.73 6.55 -42.83
N ASN A 664 13.94 6.69 -43.89
CA ASN A 664 13.50 5.56 -44.70
C ASN A 664 14.63 4.88 -45.47
N ALA A 665 15.60 5.64 -46.00
CA ALA A 665 16.80 5.06 -46.62
C ALA A 665 17.64 4.29 -45.60
N ILE A 666 17.84 4.84 -44.40
CA ILE A 666 18.54 4.16 -43.29
C ILE A 666 17.80 2.88 -42.90
N ARG A 667 16.46 2.93 -42.76
CA ARG A 667 15.64 1.74 -42.47
C ARG A 667 15.89 0.63 -43.49
N LEU A 668 15.84 0.96 -44.78
CA LEU A 668 16.06 -0.01 -45.87
C LEU A 668 17.49 -0.57 -45.88
N GLU A 669 18.48 0.23 -45.47
CA GLU A 669 19.89 -0.19 -45.38
C GLU A 669 20.12 -1.18 -44.23
N ILE A 670 19.52 -0.93 -43.05
CA ILE A 670 19.71 -1.78 -41.87
C ILE A 670 18.85 -3.04 -41.89
N GLU A 671 17.67 -2.99 -42.52
CA GLU A 671 16.69 -4.09 -42.58
C GLU A 671 17.30 -5.48 -42.90
N PRO A 672 18.17 -5.67 -43.91
CA PRO A 672 18.76 -6.99 -44.20
C PRO A 672 19.80 -7.46 -43.16
N ASN A 673 20.36 -6.55 -42.36
CA ASN A 673 21.50 -6.79 -41.46
C ASN A 673 21.17 -6.58 -39.99
N ALA A 674 19.90 -6.37 -39.65
CA ALA A 674 19.46 -6.10 -38.29
C ALA A 674 18.51 -7.18 -37.78
N ASN A 675 18.68 -7.52 -36.51
CA ASN A 675 17.76 -8.33 -35.72
C ASN A 675 17.34 -7.54 -34.48
N HIS A 676 16.41 -8.09 -33.72
CA HIS A 676 16.03 -7.52 -32.44
C HIS A 676 16.00 -8.56 -31.32
N LEU A 677 16.50 -8.16 -30.15
CA LEU A 677 16.57 -8.99 -28.96
C LEU A 677 15.46 -8.60 -28.00
N GLY A 678 14.69 -9.59 -27.53
CA GLY A 678 13.65 -9.36 -26.52
C GLY A 678 12.81 -10.59 -26.25
N ILE A 679 11.72 -10.39 -25.51
CA ILE A 679 10.76 -11.45 -25.20
C ILE A 679 9.72 -11.48 -26.31
N ASN A 680 9.55 -12.64 -26.95
CA ASN A 680 8.49 -12.83 -27.94
C ASN A 680 7.10 -12.97 -27.26
N ALA A 681 6.03 -13.09 -28.05
CA ALA A 681 4.67 -13.20 -27.52
C ALA A 681 4.43 -14.40 -26.57
N PHE A 682 5.35 -15.36 -26.51
CA PHE A 682 5.22 -16.61 -25.76
C PHE A 682 6.16 -16.68 -24.56
N GLY A 683 6.75 -15.55 -24.15
CA GLY A 683 7.62 -15.50 -22.98
C GLY A 683 9.04 -16.03 -23.21
N VAL A 684 9.43 -16.28 -24.46
CA VAL A 684 10.79 -16.73 -24.79
C VAL A 684 11.65 -15.52 -25.13
N TYR A 685 12.72 -15.32 -24.34
CA TYR A 685 13.74 -14.33 -24.64
C TYR A 685 14.71 -14.87 -25.71
N GLY A 686 14.95 -14.08 -26.74
CA GLY A 686 15.89 -14.47 -27.78
C GLY A 686 16.00 -13.44 -28.90
N GLU A 687 16.80 -13.80 -29.87
CA GLU A 687 16.98 -13.05 -31.11
C GLU A 687 15.82 -13.35 -32.07
N ILE A 688 15.21 -12.29 -32.58
CA ILE A 688 14.10 -12.33 -33.52
C ILE A 688 14.57 -11.66 -34.81
N ASP A 689 14.33 -12.33 -35.94
CA ASP A 689 14.86 -11.90 -37.23
C ASP A 689 14.21 -10.59 -37.71
N GLY A 690 15.02 -9.71 -38.30
CA GLY A 690 14.54 -8.49 -38.94
C GLY A 690 14.14 -7.36 -37.98
N ILE A 691 13.38 -6.39 -38.51
CA ILE A 691 13.03 -5.14 -37.81
C ILE A 691 11.51 -4.91 -37.63
N TYR A 692 10.70 -5.93 -37.92
CA TYR A 692 9.24 -5.83 -37.86
C TYR A 692 8.66 -6.58 -36.67
N GLU A 693 7.54 -6.08 -36.17
CA GLU A 693 6.86 -6.60 -35.00
C GLU A 693 6.20 -7.97 -35.30
N THR A 694 6.48 -8.96 -34.47
CA THR A 694 5.88 -10.30 -34.57
C THR A 694 5.10 -10.68 -33.32
N ASN A 695 5.16 -9.86 -32.27
CA ASN A 695 4.39 -10.09 -31.07
C ASN A 695 2.93 -9.67 -31.28
N HIS A 696 2.04 -10.66 -31.37
CA HIS A 696 0.62 -10.43 -31.62
C HIS A 696 -0.07 -9.59 -30.52
N PHE A 697 0.44 -9.56 -29.29
CA PHE A 697 -0.10 -8.65 -28.26
C PHE A 697 0.28 -7.19 -28.52
N ILE A 698 1.49 -6.91 -29.01
CA ILE A 698 1.92 -5.56 -29.37
C ILE A 698 1.21 -5.12 -30.66
N LEU A 699 1.10 -6.02 -31.64
CA LEU A 699 0.29 -5.77 -32.83
C LEU A 699 -1.17 -5.47 -32.48
N ARG A 700 -1.75 -6.10 -31.44
CA ARG A 700 -3.11 -5.79 -30.97
C ARG A 700 -3.23 -4.32 -30.54
N GLU A 701 -2.28 -3.82 -29.76
CA GLU A 701 -2.29 -2.44 -29.27
C GLU A 701 -2.26 -1.45 -30.44
N GLU A 702 -1.38 -1.69 -31.43
CA GLU A 702 -1.31 -0.88 -32.64
C GLU A 702 -2.58 -0.99 -33.50
N PHE A 703 -3.17 -2.18 -33.62
CA PHE A 703 -4.41 -2.38 -34.37
C PHE A 703 -5.58 -1.63 -33.74
N ILE A 704 -5.73 -1.71 -32.41
CA ILE A 704 -6.77 -1.01 -31.66
C ILE A 704 -6.61 0.50 -31.82
N LYS A 705 -5.39 1.02 -31.72
CA LYS A 705 -5.07 2.44 -31.92
C LYS A 705 -5.50 2.92 -33.31
N ASP A 706 -5.16 2.19 -34.35
CA ASP A 706 -5.53 2.53 -35.73
C ASP A 706 -7.04 2.41 -35.97
N TRP A 707 -7.67 1.35 -35.44
CA TRP A 707 -9.12 1.15 -35.52
C TRP A 707 -9.89 2.28 -34.82
N ASN A 708 -9.47 2.64 -33.62
CA ASN A 708 -9.99 3.76 -32.85
C ASN A 708 -9.83 5.08 -33.59
N SER A 709 -8.66 5.32 -34.17
CA SER A 709 -8.40 6.53 -34.96
C SER A 709 -9.33 6.62 -36.19
N TYR A 710 -9.52 5.51 -36.91
CA TYR A 710 -10.32 5.50 -38.13
C TYR A 710 -11.82 5.64 -37.88
N PHE A 711 -12.35 4.99 -36.85
CA PHE A 711 -13.79 4.99 -36.54
C PHE A 711 -14.20 5.90 -35.38
N ASN A 712 -13.25 6.63 -34.80
CA ASN A 712 -13.45 7.46 -33.62
C ASN A 712 -14.04 6.66 -32.44
N THR A 713 -13.46 5.49 -32.16
CA THR A 713 -13.79 4.64 -31.00
C THR A 713 -12.73 4.78 -29.90
N THR A 714 -12.98 4.24 -28.70
CA THR A 714 -12.11 4.38 -27.52
C THR A 714 -11.82 3.03 -26.84
N TRP A 715 -11.64 1.99 -27.65
CA TRP A 715 -11.41 0.65 -27.13
C TRP A 715 -9.99 0.49 -26.60
N ASN A 716 -9.84 -0.23 -25.49
CA ASN A 716 -8.54 -0.60 -24.92
C ASN A 716 -8.24 -2.10 -25.06
N ASN A 717 -9.21 -2.88 -25.52
CA ASN A 717 -9.06 -4.31 -25.77
C ASN A 717 -9.98 -4.72 -26.94
N LEU A 718 -9.82 -5.94 -27.44
CA LEU A 718 -10.55 -6.44 -28.62
C LEU A 718 -11.36 -7.73 -28.32
N PRO A 719 -12.42 -7.69 -27.49
CA PRO A 719 -13.30 -8.85 -27.31
C PRO A 719 -13.96 -9.25 -28.63
N ALA A 720 -13.96 -10.53 -28.99
CA ALA A 720 -14.35 -10.97 -30.33
C ALA A 720 -15.80 -10.61 -30.69
N SER A 721 -16.73 -10.75 -29.74
CA SER A 721 -18.15 -10.43 -29.92
C SER A 721 -18.38 -8.93 -30.14
N THR A 722 -17.76 -8.09 -29.31
CA THR A 722 -17.81 -6.63 -29.41
C THR A 722 -17.16 -6.15 -30.70
N PHE A 723 -15.99 -6.69 -31.04
CA PHE A 723 -15.30 -6.37 -32.29
C PHE A 723 -16.15 -6.73 -33.48
N PHE A 724 -16.68 -7.95 -33.54
CA PHE A 724 -17.57 -8.38 -34.61
C PHE A 724 -18.80 -7.48 -34.78
N ALA A 725 -19.47 -7.11 -33.67
CA ALA A 725 -20.65 -6.25 -33.73
C ALA A 725 -20.33 -4.89 -34.39
N HIS A 726 -19.18 -4.31 -34.07
CA HIS A 726 -18.74 -3.07 -34.72
C HIS A 726 -18.24 -3.30 -36.15
N ALA A 727 -17.43 -4.33 -36.37
CA ALA A 727 -16.82 -4.68 -37.65
C ALA A 727 -17.86 -4.94 -38.75
N SER A 728 -18.99 -5.55 -38.38
CA SER A 728 -20.13 -5.83 -39.26
C SER A 728 -21.09 -4.65 -39.46
N SER A 729 -20.90 -3.54 -38.73
CA SER A 729 -21.75 -2.35 -38.87
C SER A 729 -21.73 -1.79 -40.29
N GLY A 730 -22.90 -1.41 -40.79
CA GLY A 730 -23.09 -0.89 -42.15
C GLY A 730 -23.60 -1.93 -43.15
N ILE A 731 -23.61 -3.22 -42.81
CA ILE A 731 -24.24 -4.26 -43.63
C ILE A 731 -25.77 -4.14 -43.51
N PRO A 732 -26.52 -4.02 -44.63
CA PRO A 732 -27.99 -3.99 -44.60
C PRO A 732 -28.61 -5.25 -43.97
N THR A 733 -29.74 -5.09 -43.28
CA THR A 733 -30.45 -6.23 -42.68
C THR A 733 -30.84 -7.27 -43.73
N GLY A 734 -30.41 -8.51 -43.55
CA GLY A 734 -30.69 -9.62 -44.47
C GLY A 734 -29.71 -9.75 -45.64
N GLU A 735 -28.74 -8.85 -45.78
CA GLU A 735 -27.64 -8.99 -46.75
C GLU A 735 -26.68 -10.10 -46.31
N LYS A 736 -26.37 -11.00 -47.25
CA LYS A 736 -25.61 -12.23 -47.01
C LYS A 736 -24.41 -12.39 -47.92
N TYR A 737 -24.36 -11.68 -49.05
CA TYR A 737 -23.37 -11.95 -50.10
C TYR A 737 -22.48 -10.74 -50.39
N ASN A 738 -22.74 -9.60 -49.76
CA ASN A 738 -21.98 -8.38 -49.94
C ASN A 738 -21.65 -7.71 -48.59
N ILE A 739 -20.35 -7.56 -48.31
CA ILE A 739 -19.83 -6.90 -47.10
C ILE A 739 -19.13 -5.57 -47.38
N SER A 740 -19.24 -5.02 -48.60
CA SER A 740 -18.58 -3.76 -49.00
C SER A 740 -18.95 -2.55 -48.12
N ASN A 741 -20.12 -2.58 -47.47
CA ASN A 741 -20.54 -1.54 -46.54
C ASN A 741 -20.10 -1.76 -45.09
N ALA A 742 -19.51 -2.91 -44.76
CA ALA A 742 -19.06 -3.24 -43.42
C ALA A 742 -17.87 -2.37 -43.00
N ASN A 743 -17.78 -2.02 -41.71
CA ASN A 743 -16.64 -1.30 -41.16
C ASN A 743 -15.32 -2.04 -41.40
N ILE A 744 -15.29 -3.36 -41.24
CA ILE A 744 -14.07 -4.15 -41.53
C ILE A 744 -13.61 -4.00 -42.99
N TYR A 745 -14.53 -3.98 -43.95
CA TYR A 745 -14.19 -3.76 -45.35
C TYR A 745 -13.61 -2.36 -45.58
N LYS A 746 -14.22 -1.33 -44.99
CA LYS A 746 -13.78 0.07 -45.10
C LYS A 746 -12.37 0.26 -44.51
N PHE A 747 -12.08 -0.35 -43.36
CA PHE A 747 -10.77 -0.27 -42.72
C PHE A 747 -9.67 -0.83 -43.62
N PHE A 748 -9.81 -2.08 -44.05
CA PHE A 748 -8.82 -2.78 -44.88
C PHE A 748 -8.75 -2.27 -46.34
N ASN A 749 -9.68 -1.44 -46.79
CA ASN A 749 -9.62 -0.77 -48.09
C ASN A 749 -9.36 0.73 -48.02
N SER A 750 -9.09 1.28 -46.84
CA SER A 750 -8.61 2.65 -46.70
C SER A 750 -7.17 2.77 -47.18
N ALA A 751 -6.81 3.91 -47.78
CA ALA A 751 -5.46 4.12 -48.33
C ALA A 751 -4.34 3.98 -47.28
N ALA A 752 -4.61 4.35 -46.02
CA ALA A 752 -3.64 4.26 -44.93
C ALA A 752 -3.52 2.82 -44.38
N PHE A 753 -4.65 2.19 -44.03
CA PHE A 753 -4.62 0.92 -43.29
C PHE A 753 -4.57 -0.32 -44.17
N LYS A 754 -4.94 -0.21 -45.45
CA LYS A 754 -4.74 -1.30 -46.43
C LYS A 754 -3.27 -1.70 -46.51
N ASN A 755 -2.38 -0.71 -46.60
CA ASN A 755 -0.95 -0.95 -46.67
C ASN A 755 -0.44 -1.46 -45.32
N LYS A 756 -0.77 -0.81 -44.20
CA LYS A 756 -0.26 -1.16 -42.87
C LYS A 756 -0.71 -2.55 -42.37
N TRP A 757 -1.98 -2.91 -42.55
CA TRP A 757 -2.58 -4.14 -41.98
C TRP A 757 -2.89 -5.23 -43.00
N GLY A 758 -2.61 -5.03 -44.29
CA GLY A 758 -2.86 -6.02 -45.33
C GLY A 758 -2.22 -7.37 -45.04
N PHE A 759 -1.01 -7.37 -44.46
CA PHE A 759 -0.30 -8.58 -44.07
C PHE A 759 -1.09 -9.48 -43.12
N LEU A 760 -1.91 -8.91 -42.23
CA LEU A 760 -2.70 -9.67 -41.27
C LEU A 760 -3.72 -10.54 -42.01
N LEU A 761 -4.36 -10.00 -43.06
CA LEU A 761 -5.28 -10.77 -43.89
C LEU A 761 -4.56 -11.90 -44.62
N ASP A 762 -3.37 -11.64 -45.17
CA ASP A 762 -2.59 -12.65 -45.89
C ASP A 762 -2.08 -13.75 -44.96
N PHE A 763 -1.65 -13.38 -43.74
CA PHE A 763 -1.27 -14.33 -42.69
C PHE A 763 -2.46 -15.18 -42.25
N LEU A 764 -3.62 -14.57 -41.96
CA LEU A 764 -4.82 -15.33 -41.60
C LEU A 764 -5.25 -16.31 -42.71
N LYS A 765 -5.09 -15.95 -43.99
CA LYS A 765 -5.34 -16.87 -45.12
C LYS A 765 -4.34 -18.02 -45.15
N SER A 766 -3.07 -17.78 -44.87
CA SER A 766 -2.03 -18.83 -44.94
C SER A 766 -2.22 -19.92 -43.86
N VAL A 767 -2.84 -19.56 -42.73
CA VAL A 767 -3.07 -20.46 -41.59
C VAL A 767 -4.53 -20.92 -41.43
N ASP A 768 -5.43 -20.51 -42.33
CA ASP A 768 -6.86 -20.88 -42.24
C ASP A 768 -7.12 -22.34 -42.66
N GLY A 769 -7.30 -23.21 -41.66
CA GLY A 769 -7.70 -24.61 -41.88
C GLY A 769 -9.19 -24.82 -42.16
N THR A 770 -10.03 -23.78 -42.14
CA THR A 770 -11.49 -23.90 -42.20
C THR A 770 -12.11 -23.38 -43.50
N VAL A 771 -11.33 -22.71 -44.34
CA VAL A 771 -11.70 -21.98 -45.58
C VAL A 771 -12.75 -20.85 -45.41
N HIS A 772 -13.49 -20.81 -44.30
CA HIS A 772 -14.53 -19.80 -44.04
C HIS A 772 -13.95 -18.40 -43.85
N THR A 773 -12.86 -18.29 -43.10
CA THR A 773 -12.15 -17.02 -42.91
C THR A 773 -11.57 -16.56 -44.24
N THR A 774 -10.93 -17.44 -45.00
CA THR A 774 -10.35 -17.17 -46.33
C THR A 774 -11.36 -16.59 -47.31
N ARG A 775 -12.59 -17.13 -47.37
CA ARG A 775 -13.65 -16.61 -48.23
C ARG A 775 -14.01 -15.15 -47.92
N GLN A 776 -14.16 -14.84 -46.64
CA GLN A 776 -14.45 -13.47 -46.21
C GLN A 776 -13.27 -12.54 -46.46
N ILE A 777 -12.04 -13.02 -46.28
CA ILE A 777 -10.84 -12.25 -46.61
C ILE A 777 -10.76 -11.96 -48.12
N ASN A 778 -11.03 -12.96 -48.98
CA ASN A 778 -11.07 -12.75 -50.43
C ASN A 778 -12.10 -11.68 -50.82
N ALA A 779 -13.27 -11.67 -50.19
CA ALA A 779 -14.26 -10.62 -50.40
C ALA A 779 -13.77 -9.25 -49.92
N ILE A 780 -13.05 -9.17 -48.78
CA ILE A 780 -12.42 -7.93 -48.30
C ILE A 780 -11.35 -7.43 -49.27
N GLN A 781 -10.54 -8.32 -49.84
CA GLN A 781 -9.48 -7.97 -50.78
C GLN A 781 -10.00 -7.63 -52.20
N GLY A 782 -11.20 -8.12 -52.54
CA GLY A 782 -11.91 -7.84 -53.79
C GLY A 782 -12.84 -6.61 -53.70
N ASP A 783 -14.06 -6.76 -54.24
CA ASP A 783 -15.07 -5.69 -54.30
C ASP A 783 -16.12 -5.76 -53.17
N GLY A 784 -15.89 -6.60 -52.16
CA GLY A 784 -16.82 -6.87 -51.07
C GLY A 784 -17.75 -8.05 -51.34
N THR A 785 -17.63 -8.71 -52.49
CA THR A 785 -18.35 -9.93 -52.87
C THR A 785 -17.38 -11.10 -53.17
N LEU A 786 -17.88 -12.33 -53.30
CA LEU A 786 -17.06 -13.46 -53.73
C LEU A 786 -16.85 -13.42 -55.24
N SER A 787 -15.58 -13.35 -55.66
CA SER A 787 -15.16 -13.16 -57.06
C SER A 787 -15.42 -14.34 -57.99
N ASP A 788 -15.88 -15.47 -57.47
CA ASP A 788 -16.09 -16.71 -58.24
C ASP A 788 -17.48 -16.79 -58.89
N GLY A 789 -18.31 -15.74 -58.78
CA GLY A 789 -19.67 -15.70 -59.33
C GLY A 789 -20.67 -16.62 -58.63
N ASP A 790 -20.23 -17.31 -57.57
CA ASP A 790 -21.03 -18.26 -56.82
C ASP A 790 -21.76 -17.56 -55.67
N THR A 791 -23.01 -17.17 -55.91
CA THR A 791 -23.92 -16.58 -54.91
C THR A 791 -24.45 -17.61 -53.91
N THR A 792 -23.96 -18.86 -53.91
CA THR A 792 -24.45 -19.91 -53.01
C THR A 792 -23.85 -19.87 -51.61
N TYR A 793 -22.79 -19.09 -51.36
CA TYR A 793 -22.12 -19.04 -50.07
C TYR A 793 -22.32 -17.71 -49.34
N ASP A 794 -22.92 -17.79 -48.14
CA ASP A 794 -23.11 -16.67 -47.22
C ASP A 794 -21.74 -16.17 -46.70
N LEU A 795 -21.50 -14.85 -46.79
CA LEU A 795 -20.35 -14.16 -46.21
C LEU A 795 -20.52 -13.91 -44.71
N TRP A 796 -21.63 -14.34 -44.10
CA TRP A 796 -21.91 -14.35 -42.67
C TRP A 796 -21.53 -13.04 -41.98
N GLN A 797 -21.79 -11.91 -42.64
CA GLN A 797 -21.51 -10.57 -42.12
C GLN A 797 -20.04 -10.35 -41.69
N ALA A 798 -19.09 -10.99 -42.35
CA ALA A 798 -17.66 -10.97 -41.99
C ALA A 798 -17.35 -11.54 -40.58
N ARG A 799 -18.22 -12.42 -40.06
CA ARG A 799 -18.09 -12.97 -38.71
C ARG A 799 -16.84 -13.82 -38.47
N HIS A 800 -16.49 -14.70 -39.40
CA HIS A 800 -15.37 -15.64 -39.25
C HIS A 800 -14.04 -14.89 -39.23
N VAL A 801 -13.83 -13.94 -40.14
CA VAL A 801 -12.62 -13.11 -40.16
C VAL A 801 -12.56 -12.18 -38.95
N SER A 802 -13.69 -11.59 -38.51
CA SER A 802 -13.70 -10.73 -37.32
C SER A 802 -13.28 -11.50 -36.05
N HIS A 803 -13.83 -12.71 -35.85
CA HIS A 803 -13.42 -13.55 -34.72
C HIS A 803 -11.99 -14.06 -34.87
N SER A 804 -11.54 -14.38 -36.10
CA SER A 804 -10.16 -14.84 -36.32
C SER A 804 -9.12 -13.75 -36.05
N ILE A 805 -9.43 -12.48 -36.38
CA ILE A 805 -8.59 -11.33 -36.03
C ILE A 805 -8.53 -11.16 -34.49
N ALA A 806 -9.67 -11.19 -33.81
CA ALA A 806 -9.69 -11.09 -32.35
C ALA A 806 -8.94 -12.27 -31.68
N ASN A 807 -9.14 -13.48 -32.17
CA ASN A 807 -8.46 -14.68 -31.69
C ASN A 807 -6.94 -14.59 -31.90
N PHE A 808 -6.47 -14.08 -33.05
CA PHE A 808 -5.04 -13.86 -33.32
C PHE A 808 -4.41 -12.95 -32.27
N PHE A 809 -5.07 -11.84 -31.98
CA PHE A 809 -4.58 -10.83 -31.04
C PHE A 809 -4.68 -11.24 -29.57
N ASN A 810 -5.64 -12.10 -29.21
CA ASN A 810 -5.87 -12.51 -27.83
C ASN A 810 -5.30 -13.90 -27.49
N GLN A 811 -4.74 -14.62 -28.47
CA GLN A 811 -4.34 -16.03 -28.33
C GLN A 811 -5.51 -16.93 -27.89
N GLU A 812 -6.66 -16.75 -28.52
CA GLU A 812 -7.93 -17.36 -28.10
C GLU A 812 -8.57 -18.24 -29.19
N HIS A 813 -9.68 -18.87 -28.82
CA HIS A 813 -10.56 -19.58 -29.75
C HIS A 813 -12.02 -19.27 -29.46
N GLN A 814 -12.40 -17.99 -29.58
CA GLN A 814 -13.80 -17.60 -29.49
C GLN A 814 -14.53 -17.94 -30.78
N VAL A 815 -15.72 -18.52 -30.66
CA VAL A 815 -16.58 -18.92 -31.78
C VAL A 815 -17.87 -18.11 -31.78
N GLY A 816 -18.20 -17.51 -32.91
CA GLY A 816 -19.39 -16.66 -33.09
C GLY A 816 -20.64 -17.42 -33.54
N GLY A 817 -20.72 -18.73 -33.29
CA GLY A 817 -21.75 -19.63 -33.82
C GLY A 817 -21.26 -20.62 -34.89
N TYR A 818 -20.03 -20.46 -35.39
CA TYR A 818 -19.33 -21.39 -36.30
C TYR A 818 -17.80 -21.29 -36.08
N THR A 819 -17.02 -22.20 -36.69
CA THR A 819 -15.56 -22.30 -36.53
C THR A 819 -14.83 -21.04 -37.03
N ALA A 820 -13.95 -20.52 -36.18
CA ALA A 820 -12.95 -19.50 -36.50
C ALA A 820 -11.55 -20.11 -36.36
N ILE A 821 -10.50 -19.40 -36.78
CA ILE A 821 -9.13 -19.89 -36.58
C ILE A 821 -8.83 -19.96 -35.07
N ASN A 822 -8.25 -21.09 -34.63
CA ASN A 822 -7.92 -21.36 -33.23
C ASN A 822 -6.48 -20.95 -32.94
N PHE A 823 -6.30 -19.77 -32.38
CA PHE A 823 -5.00 -19.20 -32.07
C PHE A 823 -4.44 -19.61 -30.70
N THR A 824 -5.04 -20.59 -30.03
CA THR A 824 -4.42 -21.20 -28.83
C THR A 824 -3.19 -22.06 -29.18
N GLN A 825 -2.99 -22.38 -30.47
CA GLN A 825 -1.87 -23.18 -30.95
C GLN A 825 -0.69 -22.29 -31.39
N ILE A 826 0.40 -22.31 -30.61
CA ILE A 826 1.62 -21.53 -30.86
C ILE A 826 2.18 -21.76 -32.28
N ALA A 827 2.05 -22.98 -32.83
CA ALA A 827 2.56 -23.33 -34.16
C ALA A 827 1.98 -22.47 -35.29
N LEU A 828 0.80 -21.88 -35.13
CA LEU A 828 0.19 -21.01 -36.14
C LEU A 828 0.93 -19.68 -36.30
N TYR A 829 1.73 -19.26 -35.31
CA TYR A 829 2.47 -18.00 -35.35
C TYR A 829 3.87 -18.14 -35.95
N LYS A 830 4.31 -19.37 -36.26
CA LYS A 830 5.69 -19.67 -36.66
C LYS A 830 6.16 -18.82 -37.85
N ASP A 831 5.28 -18.64 -38.83
CA ASP A 831 5.62 -17.98 -40.09
C ASP A 831 5.13 -16.52 -40.14
N LEU A 832 4.67 -15.94 -39.01
CA LEU A 832 4.16 -14.56 -38.95
C LEU A 832 5.20 -13.53 -39.42
N ILE A 833 6.47 -13.80 -39.16
CA ILE A 833 7.61 -12.97 -39.52
C ILE A 833 7.74 -12.76 -41.03
N ASP A 834 7.26 -13.71 -41.84
CA ASP A 834 7.34 -13.66 -43.29
C ASP A 834 6.28 -12.73 -43.91
N PHE A 835 5.34 -12.23 -43.11
CA PHE A 835 4.22 -11.40 -43.58
C PHE A 835 4.33 -9.93 -43.18
N ASN A 836 4.68 -9.62 -41.92
CA ASN A 836 4.73 -8.22 -41.49
C ASN A 836 6.00 -7.52 -42.00
N ASN A 837 5.82 -6.56 -42.91
CA ASN A 837 6.88 -5.69 -43.41
C ASN A 837 6.54 -4.19 -43.27
N GLN A 838 5.57 -3.85 -42.41
CA GLN A 838 5.07 -2.47 -42.27
C GLN A 838 5.21 -1.95 -40.85
N ILE A 839 4.96 -2.80 -39.85
CA ILE A 839 4.93 -2.37 -38.46
C ILE A 839 6.28 -2.72 -37.84
N ILE A 840 7.11 -1.69 -37.64
CA ILE A 840 8.43 -1.79 -37.01
C ILE A 840 8.26 -2.19 -35.53
N PHE A 841 9.10 -3.09 -35.03
CA PHE A 841 9.07 -3.54 -33.63
C PHE A 841 9.21 -2.38 -32.65
N ASN A 842 8.57 -2.48 -31.48
CA ASN A 842 8.65 -1.40 -30.49
C ASN A 842 10.03 -1.35 -29.80
N LEU A 843 10.80 -0.28 -30.02
CA LEU A 843 12.13 -0.08 -29.43
C LEU A 843 12.15 0.15 -27.91
N ASP A 844 10.98 0.26 -27.27
CA ASP A 844 10.85 0.24 -25.81
C ASP A 844 10.68 -1.19 -25.27
N LYS A 845 10.43 -2.17 -26.15
CA LYS A 845 10.25 -3.60 -25.83
C LYS A 845 11.41 -4.47 -26.31
N TYR A 846 12.16 -4.00 -27.29
CA TYR A 846 13.23 -4.74 -27.95
C TYR A 846 14.50 -3.91 -28.11
N THR A 847 15.64 -4.59 -28.13
CA THR A 847 16.94 -3.99 -28.46
C THR A 847 17.32 -4.29 -29.89
N LEU A 848 17.57 -3.24 -30.70
CA LEU A 848 18.10 -3.39 -32.06
C LEU A 848 19.54 -3.90 -32.00
N ILE A 849 19.84 -4.98 -32.73
CA ILE A 849 21.17 -5.57 -32.82
C ILE A 849 21.55 -5.81 -34.28
N SER A 850 22.86 -5.92 -34.56
CA SER A 850 23.35 -6.43 -35.84
C SER A 850 23.15 -7.94 -35.91
N LYS A 851 22.85 -8.45 -37.12
CA LYS A 851 22.98 -9.87 -37.44
C LYS A 851 24.43 -10.35 -37.36
#